data_AF-W2RVW9-F1
#
_entry.id   AF-W2RVW9-F1
#
_cell.length_a   1.000
_cell.length_b   1.000
_cell.length_c   1.000
_cell.angle_alpha   90.00
_cell.angle_beta   90.00
_cell.angle_gamma   90.00
#
_symmetry.space_group_name_H-M   'P 1'
#
loop_
_entity.id
_entity.type
_entity.pdbx_description
1 polymer ?
#
loop_
_entity_poly.entity_id
_entity_poly.type
_entity_poly.pdbx_seq_one_letter_code
_entity_poly.pdbx_strand_id
1 'polypeptide(L)'
;MAEVPRGLREWELQQQLSAILPLGEGEVSQIISYVGTLSTPEATVYLHDLLGDSPEALTFVTGFTEKRAGIDTGEGDDMVVNTDSKPAVRGAALPSKGQPRIQADAGSSDAKETAITDGKSKEPNVPNPVGQAVSYAPPPGPPPQPKRVAAHHHTNPVIDAARIRAQDEQEMQQMLQNLQFQYGIYNSDIEPEHDSDYPCSCPIHQYQRIKWRRYGVQDMWSHAVMYPGEKAYNDGTYSYGGGMRLSSRNPYSYRVASPYGYNQFGWGGPARPIPSWHEKVIHQTIALNNSLNREAQASIDAKEPRHSIWDDDGGLESAISNLGISDQKFQYEEIANTSSHGEKPPIVKRASVADSRSGSSSRLSSFRKSIGIKSSVERAVDKANKTVSDGASLRDQILAEERGRWPDAQWRHIVTNYQERVGMAKKIAQLRARYPIQYLHLLRAGYFEPIPVAWANQASNPLKFSIEAAAGWRGITPAWRGYEDTAEERLYWVLNHREAPGGESRTRLKPDFISAMEMARARMASAVEPPPLYFAEDDTCHVQHTSEGYSKQVMPPPFRAFDRPELPTDDTMILLDVSGSMDFDPVRPVYDRYLITQYVRGTQPKNKHVAKAIIRRFTDAMAQHDHQTRSEGYDLVTFSTFATHIGRVNHSNLNDMWASRVRLGGGTRVMTGWQKCKELHFQKHSESATHHSVYGWQAGPQTPMLRLLLLLDGEATDMDEFELDLLGLSWAHVTIFLVGVEGCPHHHRHANELQRISEVNHHVSFVDAQGNTPERFVTHELLKRHLGYEISMQEFEDLERLPEYSAVA
;
A
#
# COMPACT_ATOMS: atom_id res chain seq x y z
N MET A 1 -17.11 56.56 -3.07
CA MET A 1 -17.25 55.34 -3.91
C MET A 1 -17.20 54.17 -2.95
N ALA A 2 -18.26 53.36 -2.93
CA ALA A 2 -18.50 52.39 -1.86
C ALA A 2 -17.47 51.25 -1.90
N GLU A 3 -16.77 51.05 -0.77
CA GLU A 3 -15.97 49.86 -0.53
C GLU A 3 -16.90 48.64 -0.48
N VAL A 4 -16.70 47.70 -1.40
CA VAL A 4 -17.34 46.39 -1.35
C VAL A 4 -16.80 45.63 -0.13
N PRO A 5 -17.66 45.15 0.79
CA PRO A 5 -17.24 44.42 1.99
C PRO A 5 -16.38 43.22 1.64
N ARG A 6 -15.30 42.97 2.40
CA ARG A 6 -14.40 41.80 2.22
C ARG A 6 -15.16 40.47 2.13
N GLY A 7 -16.29 40.33 2.85
CA GLY A 7 -17.13 39.13 2.83
C GLY A 7 -17.85 38.84 1.50
N LEU A 8 -18.10 39.85 0.65
CA LEU A 8 -18.70 39.62 -0.68
C LEU A 8 -17.70 39.02 -1.68
N ARG A 9 -16.39 39.27 -1.50
CA ARG A 9 -15.34 38.77 -2.41
C ARG A 9 -14.93 37.33 -2.09
N GLU A 10 -14.96 36.96 -0.81
CA GLU A 10 -14.63 35.60 -0.37
C GLU A 10 -15.70 34.60 -0.79
N TRP A 11 -16.98 34.98 -0.70
CA TRP A 11 -18.09 34.17 -1.18
C TRP A 11 -18.06 33.93 -2.70
N GLU A 12 -17.72 34.94 -3.52
CA GLU A 12 -17.56 34.75 -4.96
C GLU A 12 -16.41 33.80 -5.31
N LEU A 13 -15.30 33.89 -4.57
CA LEU A 13 -14.17 32.96 -4.72
C LEU A 13 -14.53 31.54 -4.27
N GLN A 14 -15.30 31.40 -3.20
CA GLN A 14 -15.82 30.11 -2.74
C GLN A 14 -16.73 29.47 -3.80
N GLN A 15 -17.62 30.24 -4.42
CA GLN A 15 -18.50 29.76 -5.49
C GLN A 15 -17.73 29.36 -6.75
N GLN A 16 -16.73 30.16 -7.15
CA GLN A 16 -15.90 29.84 -8.32
C GLN A 16 -15.00 28.62 -8.09
N LEU A 17 -14.43 28.50 -6.89
CA LEU A 17 -13.57 27.38 -6.52
C LEU A 17 -14.36 26.09 -6.33
N SER A 18 -15.56 26.15 -5.74
CA SER A 18 -16.47 24.99 -5.61
C SER A 18 -17.07 24.51 -6.93
N ALA A 19 -17.12 25.38 -7.96
CA ALA A 19 -17.49 24.98 -9.31
C ALA A 19 -16.38 24.19 -10.04
N ILE A 20 -15.12 24.35 -9.62
CA ILE A 20 -13.95 23.68 -10.22
C ILE A 20 -13.55 22.45 -9.40
N LEU A 21 -13.70 22.51 -8.08
CA LEU A 21 -13.43 21.43 -7.14
C LEU A 21 -14.71 21.04 -6.40
N PRO A 22 -15.19 19.78 -6.50
CA PRO A 22 -16.37 19.32 -5.77
C PRO A 22 -16.03 19.04 -4.28
N LEU A 23 -15.63 20.10 -3.57
CA LEU A 23 -15.28 20.09 -2.15
C LEU A 23 -16.41 20.69 -1.31
N GLY A 24 -16.48 20.30 -0.04
CA GLY A 24 -17.42 20.90 0.91
C GLY A 24 -17.07 22.36 1.22
N GLU A 25 -18.06 23.18 1.61
CA GLU A 25 -17.86 24.61 1.90
C GLU A 25 -16.75 24.88 2.94
N GLY A 26 -16.57 23.97 3.91
CA GLY A 26 -15.50 24.04 4.91
C GLY A 26 -14.10 23.85 4.33
N GLU A 27 -13.94 22.94 3.37
CA GLU A 27 -12.65 22.65 2.71
C GLU A 27 -12.28 23.78 1.74
N VAL A 28 -13.27 24.28 0.99
CA VAL A 28 -13.10 25.45 0.11
C VAL A 28 -12.69 26.69 0.92
N SER A 29 -13.27 26.88 2.11
CA SER A 29 -12.90 27.97 3.02
C SER A 29 -11.48 27.81 3.57
N GLN A 30 -11.05 26.60 3.90
CA GLN A 30 -9.67 26.34 4.34
C GLN A 30 -8.66 26.60 3.24
N ILE A 31 -8.95 26.22 2.00
CA ILE A 31 -8.10 26.50 0.84
C ILE A 31 -7.96 28.00 0.61
N ILE A 32 -9.08 28.74 0.61
CA ILE A 32 -9.06 30.20 0.42
C ILE A 32 -8.32 30.90 1.56
N SER A 33 -8.55 30.47 2.81
CA SER A 33 -7.84 30.98 3.98
C SER A 33 -6.34 30.73 3.89
N TYR A 34 -5.92 29.52 3.48
CA TYR A 34 -4.51 29.16 3.34
C TYR A 34 -3.83 29.93 2.21
N VAL A 35 -4.45 29.98 1.03
CA VAL A 35 -3.96 30.74 -0.13
C VAL A 35 -3.84 32.23 0.19
N GLY A 36 -4.72 32.76 1.05
CA GLY A 36 -4.63 34.12 1.58
C GLY A 36 -3.36 34.39 2.40
N THR A 37 -2.72 33.37 2.98
CA THR A 37 -1.45 33.51 3.74
C THR A 37 -0.19 33.46 2.88
N LEU A 38 -0.26 32.89 1.67
CA LEU A 38 0.88 32.72 0.76
C LEU A 38 1.19 34.00 -0.01
N SER A 39 2.39 34.21 -0.55
CA SER A 39 2.63 35.31 -1.52
C SER A 39 1.91 35.06 -2.85
N THR A 40 1.70 36.08 -3.69
CA THR A 40 1.06 35.92 -5.03
C THR A 40 1.72 34.82 -5.88
N PRO A 41 3.05 34.72 -6.04
CA PRO A 41 3.66 33.62 -6.79
C PRO A 41 3.47 32.24 -6.12
N GLU A 42 3.55 32.15 -4.80
CA GLU A 42 3.33 30.88 -4.07
C GLU A 42 1.87 30.42 -4.14
N ALA A 43 0.92 31.35 -4.02
CA ALA A 43 -0.50 31.10 -4.20
C ALA A 43 -0.83 30.64 -5.63
N THR A 44 -0.14 31.19 -6.63
CA THR A 44 -0.29 30.77 -8.04
C THR A 44 0.16 29.33 -8.23
N VAL A 45 1.35 28.99 -7.72
CA VAL A 45 1.89 27.63 -7.79
C VAL A 45 0.98 26.66 -7.03
N TYR A 46 0.57 27.01 -5.81
CA TYR A 46 -0.31 26.16 -5.01
C TYR A 46 -1.66 25.92 -5.66
N LEU A 47 -2.32 26.96 -6.20
CA LEU A 47 -3.60 26.80 -6.89
C LEU A 47 -3.46 26.05 -8.22
N HIS A 48 -2.34 26.23 -8.94
CA HIS A 48 -2.04 25.49 -10.16
C HIS A 48 -1.83 24.00 -9.87
N ASP A 49 -1.09 23.66 -8.82
CA ASP A 49 -0.85 22.27 -8.39
C ASP A 49 -2.15 21.62 -7.87
N LEU A 50 -3.02 22.40 -7.22
CA LEU A 50 -4.29 21.93 -6.66
C LEU A 50 -5.39 21.75 -7.73
N LEU A 51 -5.47 22.65 -8.72
CA LEU A 51 -6.56 22.69 -9.71
C LEU A 51 -6.19 22.02 -11.05
N GLY A 52 -4.90 21.82 -11.31
CA GLY A 52 -4.38 21.28 -12.57
C GLY A 52 -4.53 22.20 -13.77
N ASP A 53 -4.29 21.66 -14.97
CA ASP A 53 -4.17 22.42 -16.22
C ASP A 53 -5.50 22.58 -17.01
N SER A 54 -6.65 22.44 -16.35
CA SER A 54 -7.94 22.60 -17.04
C SER A 54 -8.16 24.07 -17.46
N PRO A 55 -8.84 24.34 -18.60
CA PRO A 55 -9.15 25.71 -19.03
C PRO A 55 -9.87 26.53 -17.94
N GLU A 56 -10.74 25.89 -17.17
CA GLU A 56 -11.49 26.49 -16.06
C GLU A 56 -10.56 26.82 -14.88
N ALA A 57 -9.64 25.91 -14.52
CA ALA A 57 -8.62 26.12 -13.50
C ALA A 57 -7.67 27.26 -13.86
N LEU A 58 -7.16 27.29 -15.10
CA LEU A 58 -6.28 28.36 -15.56
C LEU A 58 -7.00 29.72 -15.54
N THR A 59 -8.26 29.77 -15.97
CA THR A 59 -9.10 30.98 -15.91
C THR A 59 -9.28 31.48 -14.48
N PHE A 60 -9.50 30.56 -13.54
CA PHE A 60 -9.63 30.88 -12.12
C PHE A 60 -8.30 31.39 -11.53
N VAL A 61 -7.18 30.71 -11.79
CA VAL A 61 -5.86 31.10 -11.29
C VAL A 61 -5.43 32.47 -11.83
N THR A 62 -5.64 32.73 -13.12
CA THR A 62 -5.39 34.04 -13.71
C THR A 62 -6.30 35.11 -13.10
N GLY A 63 -7.60 34.85 -12.96
CA GLY A 63 -8.53 35.80 -12.34
C GLY A 63 -8.24 36.07 -10.85
N PHE A 64 -7.79 35.05 -10.12
CA PHE A 64 -7.40 35.16 -8.71
C PHE A 64 -6.14 36.00 -8.55
N THR A 65 -5.12 35.76 -9.37
CA THR A 65 -3.83 36.47 -9.31
C THR A 65 -3.96 37.93 -9.73
N GLU A 66 -4.74 38.25 -10.77
CA GLU A 66 -5.02 39.63 -11.18
C GLU A 66 -5.76 40.42 -10.10
N LYS A 67 -6.76 39.82 -9.44
CA LYS A 67 -7.49 40.44 -8.33
C LYS A 67 -6.60 40.70 -7.11
N ARG A 68 -5.59 39.85 -6.89
CA ARG A 68 -4.62 39.97 -5.79
C ARG A 68 -3.56 41.03 -6.05
N ALA A 69 -3.08 41.14 -7.29
CA ALA A 69 -2.13 42.18 -7.70
C ALA A 69 -2.72 43.61 -7.60
N GLY A 70 -4.04 43.75 -7.72
CA GLY A 70 -4.75 45.01 -7.49
C GLY A 70 -4.79 45.48 -6.02
N ILE A 71 -4.36 44.65 -5.07
CA ILE A 71 -4.35 44.96 -3.63
C ILE A 71 -2.94 45.39 -3.16
N ASP A 72 -1.88 44.81 -3.72
CA ASP A 72 -0.47 45.09 -3.35
C ASP A 72 0.09 46.42 -3.91
N THR A 73 -0.69 47.19 -4.66
CA THR A 73 -0.26 48.46 -5.29
C THR A 73 -0.83 49.73 -4.62
N GLY A 74 -1.53 49.59 -3.49
CA GLY A 74 -2.02 50.72 -2.70
C GLY A 74 -1.28 50.88 -1.37
N GLU A 75 -0.54 51.99 -1.24
CA GLU A 75 0.00 52.60 -0.01
C GLU A 75 1.30 52.00 0.57
N GLY A 76 2.44 52.64 0.23
CA GLY A 76 3.60 52.73 1.11
C GLY A 76 3.57 54.05 1.90
N ASP A 77 4.13 54.09 3.11
CA ASP A 77 5.41 54.76 3.44
C ASP A 77 5.67 54.71 4.97
N ASP A 78 6.93 54.90 5.34
CA ASP A 78 7.49 55.17 6.69
C ASP A 78 7.52 54.07 7.78
N MET A 79 8.70 53.49 8.02
CA MET A 79 9.57 53.90 9.14
C MET A 79 10.83 53.03 9.28
N VAL A 80 11.97 53.72 9.23
CA VAL A 80 13.30 53.29 9.68
C VAL A 80 13.32 53.09 11.20
N VAL A 81 13.81 51.96 11.73
CA VAL A 81 14.61 51.90 12.97
C VAL A 81 15.63 50.77 12.91
N ASN A 82 16.88 51.17 12.98
CA ASN A 82 18.09 50.41 13.28
C ASN A 82 18.30 50.45 14.81
N THR A 83 18.66 49.35 15.48
CA THR A 83 19.67 49.33 16.57
C THR A 83 19.93 47.93 17.15
N ASP A 84 21.22 47.60 17.17
CA ASP A 84 21.90 46.73 18.13
C ASP A 84 21.50 46.98 19.58
N SER A 85 21.51 45.93 20.41
CA SER A 85 22.10 45.95 21.77
C SER A 85 22.17 44.56 22.41
N LYS A 86 23.40 44.11 22.68
CA LYS A 86 23.74 43.20 23.79
C LYS A 86 23.39 43.85 25.14
N PRO A 87 23.25 43.06 26.20
CA PRO A 87 24.25 43.20 27.26
C PRO A 87 24.79 41.86 27.79
N ALA A 88 26.04 41.92 28.24
CA ALA A 88 26.74 40.89 28.99
C ALA A 88 26.85 41.32 30.46
N VAL A 89 26.69 40.37 31.40
CA VAL A 89 27.32 40.46 32.73
C VAL A 89 27.81 39.07 33.17
N ARG A 90 29.08 39.06 33.61
CA ARG A 90 29.92 38.00 34.22
C ARG A 90 29.30 37.51 35.55
N GLY A 91 29.54 36.34 36.13
CA GLY A 91 30.56 35.29 36.04
C GLY A 91 30.90 34.84 37.47
N ALA A 92 31.03 33.53 37.76
CA ALA A 92 31.83 32.98 38.86
C ALA A 92 31.96 31.44 38.79
N ALA A 93 33.14 30.96 39.21
CA ALA A 93 33.76 29.64 39.02
C ALA A 93 33.19 28.42 39.81
N LEU A 94 33.27 27.24 39.16
CA LEU A 94 33.83 25.91 39.57
C LEU A 94 34.01 25.54 41.07
N PRO A 95 33.82 24.26 41.48
CA PRO A 95 34.82 23.22 41.20
C PRO A 95 34.32 21.76 40.97
N SER A 96 35.29 20.91 40.64
CA SER A 96 35.30 19.50 40.24
C SER A 96 34.73 18.45 41.21
N LYS A 97 34.22 17.31 40.69
CA LYS A 97 34.73 15.92 40.85
C LYS A 97 33.62 14.87 40.60
N GLY A 98 34.00 13.73 40.00
CA GLY A 98 33.40 12.43 40.30
C GLY A 98 32.66 11.71 39.16
N GLN A 99 33.40 10.94 38.35
CA GLN A 99 32.84 9.79 37.62
C GLN A 99 32.55 8.64 38.59
N PRO A 100 31.60 7.75 38.23
CA PRO A 100 31.80 6.33 38.45
C PRO A 100 31.73 5.53 37.15
N ARG A 101 32.78 4.73 36.97
CA ARG A 101 32.96 3.63 36.04
C ARG A 101 32.38 2.38 36.71
N ILE A 102 31.45 1.66 36.07
CA ILE A 102 31.07 0.30 36.49
C ILE A 102 31.62 -0.69 35.46
N GLN A 103 32.47 -1.58 35.98
CA GLN A 103 33.09 -2.71 35.31
C GLN A 103 32.05 -3.80 35.03
N ALA A 104 32.11 -4.37 33.83
CA ALA A 104 31.60 -5.70 33.54
C ALA A 104 32.59 -6.73 34.08
N ASP A 105 32.11 -7.68 34.88
CA ASP A 105 32.89 -8.83 35.32
C ASP A 105 32.34 -10.09 34.67
N ALA A 106 33.22 -10.80 34.00
CA ALA A 106 33.01 -12.11 33.42
C ALA A 106 33.47 -13.16 34.45
N GLY A 107 32.61 -14.13 34.75
CA GLY A 107 32.91 -15.23 35.64
C GLY A 107 32.38 -16.54 35.07
N SER A 108 33.23 -17.20 34.29
CA SER A 108 33.10 -18.60 33.87
C SER A 108 33.26 -19.55 35.07
N SER A 109 32.50 -20.64 35.11
CA SER A 109 33.02 -21.90 35.63
C SER A 109 32.39 -23.09 34.92
N ASP A 110 33.27 -23.87 34.28
CA ASP A 110 33.05 -25.20 33.75
C ASP A 110 32.71 -26.22 34.85
N ALA A 111 31.81 -27.16 34.54
CA ALA A 111 31.91 -28.53 35.03
C ALA A 111 31.32 -29.52 34.01
N LYS A 112 32.15 -30.51 33.69
CA LYS A 112 32.05 -31.53 32.65
C LYS A 112 31.04 -32.65 32.93
N GLU A 113 30.40 -33.08 31.85
CA GLU A 113 30.36 -34.46 31.32
C GLU A 113 29.65 -35.56 32.14
N THR A 114 28.57 -36.10 31.59
CA THR A 114 28.49 -37.51 31.15
C THR A 114 27.21 -37.81 30.39
N ALA A 115 27.35 -38.41 29.22
CA ALA A 115 26.29 -38.96 28.40
C ALA A 115 26.01 -40.41 28.81
N ILE A 116 24.72 -40.78 28.95
CA ILE A 116 24.25 -42.17 28.90
C ILE A 116 22.94 -42.24 28.11
N THR A 117 22.90 -43.27 27.28
CA THR A 117 21.95 -43.69 26.24
C THR A 117 20.63 -44.27 26.74
N ASP A 118 19.62 -44.21 25.85
CA ASP A 118 18.46 -45.12 25.66
C ASP A 118 17.42 -45.37 26.77
N GLY A 119 16.13 -45.19 26.42
CA GLY A 119 15.02 -45.67 27.23
C GLY A 119 13.61 -45.29 26.74
N LYS A 120 13.04 -46.11 25.85
CA LYS A 120 11.60 -46.14 25.52
C LYS A 120 10.73 -46.37 26.77
N SER A 121 9.69 -45.56 26.96
CA SER A 121 8.45 -45.92 27.70
C SER A 121 7.33 -44.98 27.23
N LYS A 122 6.34 -45.42 26.43
CA LYS A 122 5.06 -46.08 26.78
C LYS A 122 4.28 -45.38 27.90
N GLU A 123 3.44 -44.41 27.50
CA GLU A 123 2.32 -43.89 28.29
C GLU A 123 1.20 -44.94 28.41
N PRO A 124 0.51 -45.03 29.57
CA PRO A 124 -0.64 -45.89 29.76
C PRO A 124 -1.95 -45.18 29.36
N ASN A 125 -2.71 -45.90 28.55
CA ASN A 125 -4.05 -45.58 28.05
C ASN A 125 -5.09 -45.73 29.19
N VAL A 126 -5.85 -44.68 29.50
CA VAL A 126 -7.04 -44.76 30.38
C VAL A 126 -8.25 -44.24 29.59
N PRO A 127 -9.33 -45.05 29.43
CA PRO A 127 -10.50 -44.67 28.64
C PRO A 127 -11.47 -43.82 29.47
N ASN A 128 -11.85 -42.65 28.94
CA ASN A 128 -12.97 -41.86 29.47
C ASN A 128 -14.32 -42.34 28.88
N PRO A 129 -15.39 -42.42 29.68
CA PRO A 129 -16.69 -42.94 29.26
C PRO A 129 -17.50 -41.91 28.46
N VAL A 130 -18.23 -42.46 27.49
CA VAL A 130 -19.09 -41.78 26.51
C VAL A 130 -20.31 -41.16 27.19
N GLY A 131 -20.45 -39.84 27.08
CA GLY A 131 -21.71 -39.10 27.30
C GLY A 131 -22.34 -38.73 25.95
N GLN A 132 -23.62 -39.09 25.79
CA GLN A 132 -24.40 -39.03 24.55
C GLN A 132 -24.52 -37.63 23.93
N ALA A 133 -24.21 -37.52 22.63
CA ALA A 133 -24.55 -36.38 21.79
C ALA A 133 -26.00 -36.52 21.28
N VAL A 134 -26.77 -35.44 21.32
CA VAL A 134 -28.13 -35.38 20.78
C VAL A 134 -28.08 -34.98 19.30
N SER A 135 -28.71 -35.83 18.49
CA SER A 135 -29.01 -35.76 17.06
C SER A 135 -29.58 -34.42 16.59
N TYR A 136 -28.85 -33.66 15.76
CA TYR A 136 -29.38 -32.91 14.58
C TYR A 136 -28.28 -32.36 13.63
N ALA A 137 -27.03 -32.80 13.73
CA ALA A 137 -26.01 -32.56 12.70
C ALA A 137 -25.84 -33.84 11.84
N PRO A 138 -25.91 -33.77 10.49
CA PRO A 138 -25.41 -34.87 9.68
C PRO A 138 -23.91 -35.09 10.01
N PRO A 139 -23.41 -36.33 9.98
CA PRO A 139 -22.01 -36.61 10.25
C PRO A 139 -21.13 -35.76 9.31
N PRO A 140 -19.98 -35.23 9.79
CA PRO A 140 -19.05 -34.52 8.93
C PRO A 140 -18.70 -35.46 7.77
N GLY A 141 -19.15 -35.09 6.58
CA GLY A 141 -18.77 -35.80 5.37
C GLY A 141 -17.25 -35.82 5.29
N PRO A 142 -16.63 -36.92 4.81
CA PRO A 142 -15.20 -36.88 4.54
C PRO A 142 -14.94 -35.68 3.61
N PRO A 143 -13.87 -34.89 3.85
CA PRO A 143 -13.52 -33.80 2.96
C PRO A 143 -13.49 -34.34 1.52
N PRO A 144 -14.05 -33.61 0.53
CA PRO A 144 -14.07 -34.08 -0.83
C PRO A 144 -12.64 -34.45 -1.22
N GLN A 145 -12.40 -35.74 -1.49
CA GLN A 145 -11.08 -36.17 -1.90
C GLN A 145 -10.71 -35.38 -3.15
N PRO A 146 -9.52 -34.76 -3.21
CA PRO A 146 -9.10 -34.06 -4.40
C PRO A 146 -9.11 -35.08 -5.52
N LYS A 147 -10.07 -34.94 -6.45
CA LYS A 147 -9.96 -35.59 -7.75
C LYS A 147 -8.58 -35.18 -8.24
N ARG A 148 -7.73 -36.16 -8.58
CA ARG A 148 -6.44 -35.92 -9.23
C ARG A 148 -6.73 -35.30 -10.61
N VAL A 149 -7.04 -34.01 -10.62
CA VAL A 149 -6.97 -33.18 -11.80
C VAL A 149 -5.49 -33.03 -12.04
N ALA A 150 -5.02 -33.45 -13.23
CA ALA A 150 -3.65 -33.20 -13.65
C ALA A 150 -3.35 -31.71 -13.36
N ALA A 151 -2.35 -31.46 -12.51
CA ALA A 151 -2.05 -30.11 -12.09
C ALA A 151 -1.81 -29.26 -13.33
N HIS A 152 -2.69 -28.29 -13.56
CA HIS A 152 -2.58 -27.39 -14.68
C HIS A 152 -1.36 -26.49 -14.44
N HIS A 153 -0.32 -26.68 -15.23
CA HIS A 153 0.95 -25.97 -15.10
C HIS A 153 1.12 -24.98 -16.25
N HIS A 154 0.61 -23.76 -16.05
CA HIS A 154 0.94 -22.62 -16.91
C HIS A 154 2.20 -21.92 -16.36
N THR A 155 3.06 -21.45 -17.26
CA THR A 155 4.23 -20.65 -16.89
C THR A 155 4.48 -19.58 -17.95
N ASN A 156 5.15 -18.51 -17.53
CA ASN A 156 5.58 -17.40 -18.37
C ASN A 156 6.86 -16.78 -17.75
N PRO A 157 7.52 -15.82 -18.43
CA PRO A 157 8.75 -15.23 -17.92
C PRO A 157 8.66 -14.62 -16.51
N VAL A 158 7.50 -14.03 -16.15
CA VAL A 158 7.27 -13.45 -14.81
C VAL A 158 7.14 -14.56 -13.76
N ILE A 159 6.39 -15.62 -14.05
CA ILE A 159 6.22 -16.77 -13.15
C ILE A 159 7.57 -17.47 -12.92
N ASP A 160 8.36 -17.67 -13.97
CA ASP A 160 9.67 -18.32 -13.86
C ASP A 160 10.67 -17.45 -13.09
N ALA A 161 10.74 -16.15 -13.39
CA ALA A 161 11.59 -15.23 -12.64
C ALA A 161 11.19 -15.14 -11.16
N ALA A 162 9.90 -15.09 -10.88
CA ALA A 162 9.37 -15.08 -9.53
C ALA A 162 9.73 -16.36 -8.76
N ARG A 163 9.64 -17.54 -9.40
CA ARG A 163 9.98 -18.82 -8.75
C ARG A 163 11.43 -18.84 -8.27
N ILE A 164 12.35 -18.24 -9.02
CA ILE A 164 13.76 -18.14 -8.61
C ILE A 164 13.95 -17.09 -7.52
N ARG A 165 13.36 -15.90 -7.68
CA ARG A 165 13.47 -14.83 -6.67
C ARG A 165 12.92 -15.26 -5.30
N ALA A 166 11.81 -16.00 -5.28
CA ALA A 166 11.19 -16.48 -4.06
C ALA A 166 12.06 -17.45 -3.24
N GLN A 167 13.13 -18.03 -3.81
CA GLN A 167 13.98 -19.00 -3.11
C GLN A 167 14.79 -18.36 -1.97
N ASP A 168 15.20 -17.09 -2.14
CA ASP A 168 16.12 -16.40 -1.23
C ASP A 168 15.61 -15.03 -0.76
N GLU A 169 14.48 -14.54 -1.27
CA GLU A 169 13.91 -13.23 -0.93
C GLU A 169 13.72 -13.05 0.58
N GLN A 170 13.07 -14.02 1.22
CA GLN A 170 12.77 -13.94 2.65
C GLN A 170 14.05 -14.01 3.51
N GLU A 171 15.03 -14.80 3.10
CA GLU A 171 16.34 -14.88 3.77
C GLU A 171 17.03 -13.52 3.72
N MET A 172 17.01 -12.85 2.56
CA MET A 172 17.60 -11.52 2.40
C MET A 172 16.93 -10.45 3.27
N GLN A 173 15.60 -10.45 3.34
CA GLN A 173 14.84 -9.54 4.20
C GLN A 173 15.19 -9.75 5.68
N GLN A 174 15.23 -11.01 6.14
CA GLN A 174 15.62 -11.35 7.51
C GLN A 174 17.07 -10.96 7.81
N MET A 175 17.99 -11.20 6.88
CA MET A 175 19.39 -10.81 7.02
C MET A 175 19.55 -9.29 7.19
N LEU A 176 18.86 -8.50 6.36
CA LEU A 176 18.88 -7.04 6.46
C LEU A 176 18.30 -6.58 7.80
N GLN A 177 17.15 -7.10 8.21
CA GLN A 177 16.51 -6.73 9.48
C GLN A 177 17.41 -7.06 10.69
N ASN A 178 18.03 -8.24 10.70
CA ASN A 178 18.98 -8.63 11.75
C ASN A 178 20.19 -7.70 11.80
N LEU A 179 20.70 -7.30 10.62
CA LEU A 179 21.83 -6.39 10.51
C LEU A 179 21.46 -4.98 11.01
N GLN A 180 20.32 -4.44 10.59
CA GLN A 180 19.79 -3.17 11.05
C GLN A 180 19.66 -3.15 12.58
N PHE A 181 19.06 -4.19 13.15
CA PHE A 181 18.94 -4.34 14.60
C PHE A 181 20.31 -4.40 15.30
N GLN A 182 21.25 -5.20 14.78
CA GLN A 182 22.61 -5.33 15.32
C GLN A 182 23.35 -3.98 15.39
N TYR A 183 23.08 -3.08 14.44
CA TYR A 183 23.74 -1.78 14.34
C TYR A 183 22.89 -0.61 14.88
N GLY A 184 21.73 -0.89 15.48
CA GLY A 184 20.85 0.13 16.05
C GLY A 184 20.24 1.07 14.99
N ILE A 185 20.02 0.56 13.78
CA ILE A 185 19.31 1.24 12.70
C ILE A 185 17.86 0.73 12.75
N TYR A 186 16.93 1.64 13.00
CA TYR A 186 15.53 1.29 13.23
C TYR A 186 14.62 1.60 12.02
N ASN A 187 15.16 2.28 11.02
CA ASN A 187 14.49 2.62 9.79
C ASN A 187 14.71 1.50 8.77
N SER A 188 13.63 0.87 8.29
CA SER A 188 13.69 -0.23 7.32
C SER A 188 14.30 0.17 5.98
N ASP A 189 14.19 1.45 5.60
CA ASP A 189 14.71 2.01 4.36
C ASP A 189 16.23 2.26 4.35
N ILE A 190 16.90 2.10 5.50
CA ILE A 190 18.34 2.37 5.64
C ILE A 190 19.13 1.07 5.69
N GLU A 191 19.92 0.81 4.66
CA GLU A 191 20.90 -0.28 4.68
C GLU A 191 22.15 0.12 5.49
N PRO A 192 22.69 -0.76 6.36
CA PRO A 192 23.93 -0.51 7.08
C PRO A 192 25.14 -0.32 6.13
N GLU A 193 25.83 0.82 6.26
CA GLU A 193 27.06 1.13 5.50
C GLU A 193 28.33 0.88 6.34
N HIS A 194 29.38 0.38 5.68
CA HIS A 194 30.71 0.21 6.28
C HIS A 194 31.81 0.59 5.30
N ASP A 195 32.42 1.75 5.53
CA ASP A 195 33.46 2.32 4.67
C ASP A 195 34.83 1.65 4.92
N SER A 196 35.02 0.44 4.41
CA SER A 196 36.34 -0.19 4.37
C SER A 196 36.59 -0.90 3.06
N ASP A 197 37.59 -0.42 2.32
CA ASP A 197 38.09 -1.06 1.09
C ASP A 197 38.91 -2.34 1.37
N TYR A 198 39.16 -2.67 2.64
CA TYR A 198 39.93 -3.85 3.02
C TYR A 198 39.04 -5.10 3.07
N PRO A 199 39.58 -6.30 2.74
CA PRO A 199 38.86 -7.56 2.87
C PRO A 199 38.39 -7.78 4.32
N CYS A 200 37.13 -7.47 4.57
CA CYS A 200 36.51 -7.59 5.89
C CYS A 200 35.47 -8.71 5.88
N SER A 201 35.46 -9.50 6.95
CA SER A 201 34.47 -10.57 7.18
C SER A 201 33.31 -10.10 8.05
N CYS A 202 33.13 -8.80 8.28
CA CYS A 202 32.04 -8.29 9.12
C CYS A 202 30.66 -8.64 8.53
N PRO A 203 29.61 -8.67 9.38
CA PRO A 203 28.24 -8.97 8.95
C PRO A 203 27.76 -8.13 7.77
N ILE A 204 28.12 -6.83 7.73
CA ILE A 204 27.74 -5.92 6.63
C ILE A 204 28.30 -6.39 5.28
N HIS A 205 29.60 -6.69 5.22
CA HIS A 205 30.22 -7.20 4.00
C HIS A 205 29.78 -8.62 3.65
N GLN A 206 29.39 -9.45 4.63
CA GLN A 206 28.77 -10.75 4.34
C GLN A 206 27.42 -10.58 3.65
N TYR A 207 26.56 -9.71 4.18
CA TYR A 207 25.28 -9.34 3.58
C TYR A 207 25.46 -8.77 2.17
N GLN A 208 26.36 -7.79 1.98
CA GLN A 208 26.63 -7.21 0.67
C GLN A 208 27.11 -8.25 -0.35
N ARG A 209 28.00 -9.18 0.04
CA ARG A 209 28.44 -10.27 -0.85
C ARG A 209 27.28 -11.18 -1.28
N ILE A 210 26.33 -11.46 -0.40
CA ILE A 210 25.14 -12.26 -0.73
C ILE A 210 24.21 -11.44 -1.64
N LYS A 211 23.96 -10.16 -1.32
CA LYS A 211 23.21 -9.23 -2.19
C LYS A 211 23.78 -9.19 -3.61
N TRP A 212 25.10 -9.09 -3.77
CA TRP A 212 25.76 -9.06 -5.08
C TRP A 212 25.63 -10.38 -5.86
N ARG A 213 25.59 -11.52 -5.17
CA ARG A 213 25.34 -12.82 -5.83
C ARG A 213 23.94 -12.89 -6.43
N ARG A 214 22.99 -12.07 -5.95
CA ARG A 214 21.62 -11.99 -6.48
C ARG A 214 21.47 -11.11 -7.71
N TYR A 215 22.52 -10.45 -8.22
CA TYR A 215 22.38 -9.63 -9.43
C TYR A 215 21.91 -10.41 -10.66
N GLY A 216 22.22 -11.70 -10.77
CA GLY A 216 21.65 -12.55 -11.83
C GLY A 216 20.13 -12.74 -11.68
N VAL A 217 19.65 -12.91 -10.45
CA VAL A 217 18.21 -13.01 -10.13
C VAL A 217 17.52 -11.67 -10.40
N GLN A 218 18.14 -10.57 -9.99
CA GLN A 218 17.65 -9.22 -10.23
C GLN A 218 17.55 -8.88 -11.72
N ASP A 219 18.58 -9.23 -12.51
CA ASP A 219 18.58 -9.01 -13.95
C ASP A 219 17.46 -9.81 -14.61
N MET A 220 17.30 -11.09 -14.24
CA MET A 220 16.22 -11.93 -14.74
C MET A 220 14.82 -11.39 -14.36
N TRP A 221 14.62 -11.00 -13.10
CA TRP A 221 13.37 -10.37 -12.65
C TRP A 221 13.09 -9.09 -13.42
N SER A 222 14.08 -8.20 -13.53
CA SER A 222 13.96 -6.93 -14.24
C SER A 222 13.56 -7.14 -15.69
N HIS A 223 14.16 -8.09 -16.40
CA HIS A 223 13.80 -8.38 -17.79
C HIS A 223 12.38 -8.95 -17.94
N ALA A 224 11.88 -9.68 -16.94
CA ALA A 224 10.53 -10.24 -16.97
C ALA A 224 9.44 -9.17 -16.78
N VAL A 225 9.71 -8.13 -15.99
CA VAL A 225 8.72 -7.10 -15.61
C VAL A 225 8.93 -5.73 -16.27
N MET A 226 10.08 -5.51 -16.93
CA MET A 226 10.34 -4.24 -17.61
C MET A 226 9.48 -4.05 -18.86
N TYR A 227 9.05 -2.81 -19.07
CA TYR A 227 8.34 -2.43 -20.29
C TYR A 227 9.31 -2.20 -21.45
N PRO A 228 8.86 -2.33 -22.71
CA PRO A 228 9.70 -2.06 -23.88
C PRO A 228 10.35 -0.68 -23.82
N GLY A 229 11.67 -0.63 -24.04
CA GLY A 229 12.48 0.59 -24.07
C GLY A 229 12.84 1.19 -22.71
N GLU A 230 12.48 0.53 -21.60
CA GLU A 230 13.12 0.79 -20.30
C GLU A 230 14.53 0.19 -20.26
N LYS A 231 15.29 0.54 -19.21
CA LYS A 231 16.61 -0.06 -18.94
C LYS A 231 16.65 -0.59 -17.51
N ALA A 232 17.12 -1.83 -17.36
CA ALA A 232 17.49 -2.38 -16.05
C ALA A 232 18.79 -1.72 -15.55
N TYR A 233 18.94 -1.62 -14.24
CA TYR A 233 20.13 -1.10 -13.56
C TYR A 233 20.26 -1.79 -12.19
N ASN A 234 21.44 -1.70 -11.59
CA ASN A 234 21.68 -2.14 -10.22
C ASN A 234 22.68 -1.21 -9.51
N ASP A 235 22.83 -1.36 -8.19
CA ASP A 235 23.84 -0.67 -7.37
C ASP A 235 25.27 -1.22 -7.57
N GLY A 236 25.41 -2.39 -8.20
CA GLY A 236 26.68 -3.05 -8.51
C GLY A 236 27.45 -2.45 -9.67
N THR A 237 28.19 -1.36 -9.45
CA THR A 237 29.04 -0.74 -10.50
C THR A 237 30.53 -1.13 -10.39
N TYR A 238 30.93 -1.92 -9.40
CA TYR A 238 32.33 -2.33 -9.16
C TYR A 238 32.43 -3.82 -8.78
N SER A 239 32.06 -4.74 -9.67
CA SER A 239 32.54 -6.11 -9.51
C SER A 239 33.96 -6.20 -10.04
N TYR A 240 34.89 -6.47 -9.12
CA TYR A 240 36.20 -7.04 -9.36
C TYR A 240 36.12 -8.07 -10.52
N GLY A 241 36.73 -7.76 -11.66
CA GLY A 241 36.77 -8.65 -12.83
C GLY A 241 35.86 -8.26 -14.01
N GLY A 242 36.27 -7.23 -14.77
CA GLY A 242 36.07 -7.15 -16.22
C GLY A 242 34.66 -6.87 -16.75
N GLY A 243 34.32 -5.59 -16.87
CA GLY A 243 33.26 -5.15 -17.80
C GLY A 243 32.52 -3.92 -17.30
N MET A 244 32.93 -2.74 -17.74
CA MET A 244 32.18 -1.50 -17.53
C MET A 244 30.87 -1.60 -18.34
N ARG A 245 29.73 -1.89 -17.68
CA ARG A 245 28.40 -1.76 -18.31
C ARG A 245 28.09 -0.25 -18.47
N LEU A 246 28.74 0.38 -19.45
CA LEU A 246 28.60 1.80 -19.79
C LEU A 246 27.16 2.24 -20.13
N SER A 247 26.22 1.31 -20.34
CA SER A 247 24.88 1.57 -20.85
C SER A 247 23.75 1.61 -19.81
N SER A 248 24.00 1.24 -18.54
CA SER A 248 22.96 1.17 -17.48
C SER A 248 23.42 1.75 -16.13
N ARG A 249 23.74 3.04 -16.11
CA ARG A 249 24.11 3.75 -14.86
C ARG A 249 22.89 3.84 -13.94
N ASN A 250 23.04 3.47 -12.68
CA ASN A 250 22.00 3.61 -11.67
C ASN A 250 21.59 5.08 -11.52
N PRO A 251 20.29 5.44 -11.71
CA PRO A 251 19.85 6.83 -11.63
C PRO A 251 19.93 7.43 -10.21
N TYR A 252 20.02 6.60 -9.16
CA TYR A 252 20.04 7.05 -7.77
C TYR A 252 21.44 7.45 -7.31
N SER A 253 22.50 6.81 -7.82
CA SER A 253 23.86 6.87 -7.26
C SER A 253 24.52 8.27 -7.25
N TYR A 254 24.00 9.23 -8.02
CA TYR A 254 24.49 10.62 -8.04
C TYR A 254 23.40 11.66 -7.80
N ARG A 255 22.14 11.24 -7.65
CA ARG A 255 20.98 12.11 -7.51
C ARG A 255 20.38 12.07 -6.11
N VAL A 256 20.66 11.00 -5.36
CA VAL A 256 20.26 10.81 -3.97
C VAL A 256 21.52 10.74 -3.12
N ALA A 257 21.54 11.49 -2.02
CA ALA A 257 22.63 11.44 -1.05
C ALA A 257 22.66 10.11 -0.27
N SER A 258 23.70 9.87 0.53
CA SER A 258 23.69 8.81 1.54
C SER A 258 23.04 9.32 2.83
N PRO A 259 22.25 8.49 3.56
CA PRO A 259 21.70 8.86 4.87
C PRO A 259 22.78 9.04 5.95
N TYR A 260 24.02 8.63 5.68
CA TYR A 260 25.18 8.79 6.55
C TYR A 260 25.95 10.10 6.31
N GLY A 261 25.64 10.83 5.23
CA GLY A 261 26.28 12.08 4.82
C GLY A 261 27.58 11.89 4.04
N TYR A 262 28.31 12.99 3.81
CA TYR A 262 29.62 12.93 3.15
C TYR A 262 30.72 12.62 4.17
N ASN A 263 31.48 11.54 3.95
CA ASN A 263 32.72 11.20 4.67
C ASN A 263 32.58 10.97 6.18
N GLN A 264 31.81 9.96 6.61
CA GLN A 264 31.97 9.41 7.97
C GLN A 264 33.21 8.50 8.05
N PHE A 265 34.41 9.09 7.97
CA PHE A 265 35.66 8.37 8.27
C PHE A 265 35.77 8.10 9.78
N GLY A 266 35.05 7.10 10.27
CA GLY A 266 35.19 6.60 11.63
C GLY A 266 36.29 5.55 11.71
N TRP A 267 37.50 5.94 12.10
CA TRP A 267 38.51 5.00 12.65
C TRP A 267 37.96 4.40 13.96
N GLY A 268 37.05 3.43 13.89
CA GLY A 268 36.57 2.71 15.07
C GLY A 268 35.13 2.20 15.10
N GLY A 269 34.33 2.32 14.03
CA GLY A 269 32.98 1.73 14.04
C GLY A 269 32.15 1.95 12.77
N PRO A 270 31.03 1.22 12.61
CA PRO A 270 30.07 1.40 11.52
C PRO A 270 29.48 2.81 11.56
N ALA A 271 29.20 3.37 10.37
CA ALA A 271 28.61 4.70 10.25
C ALA A 271 27.23 4.72 10.92
N ARG A 272 26.81 5.88 11.45
CA ARG A 272 25.46 6.07 11.98
C ARG A 272 24.65 7.02 11.09
N PRO A 273 23.38 6.71 10.78
CA PRO A 273 22.58 7.62 9.97
C PRO A 273 22.43 8.98 10.67
N ILE A 274 22.43 10.06 9.89
CA ILE A 274 22.29 11.42 10.40
C ILE A 274 20.89 11.94 10.04
N PRO A 275 20.10 12.44 11.01
CA PRO A 275 18.72 12.89 10.77
C PRO A 275 18.54 13.86 9.60
N SER A 276 19.40 14.88 9.49
CA SER A 276 19.32 15.88 8.41
C SER A 276 19.69 15.32 7.03
N TRP A 277 20.54 14.30 6.98
CA TRP A 277 20.88 13.61 5.74
C TRP A 277 19.77 12.65 5.34
N HIS A 278 19.22 11.89 6.28
CA HIS A 278 18.09 11.00 6.02
C HIS A 278 16.87 11.75 5.50
N GLU A 279 16.52 12.90 6.08
CA GLU A 279 15.48 13.77 5.54
C GLU A 279 15.75 14.17 4.08
N LYS A 280 16.99 14.62 3.79
CA LYS A 280 17.38 14.99 2.43
C LYS A 280 17.26 13.82 1.46
N VAL A 281 17.64 12.61 1.88
CA VAL A 281 17.51 11.37 1.12
C VAL A 281 16.05 11.08 0.78
N ILE A 282 15.14 11.20 1.76
CA ILE A 282 13.71 10.98 1.56
C ILE A 282 13.17 11.96 0.51
N HIS A 283 13.42 13.26 0.66
CA HIS A 283 12.96 14.27 -0.30
C HIS A 283 13.49 14.03 -1.72
N GLN A 284 14.80 13.76 -1.85
CA GLN A 284 15.44 13.49 -3.14
C GLN A 284 14.89 12.22 -3.79
N THR A 285 14.65 11.18 -3.00
CA THR A 285 14.10 9.90 -3.46
C THR A 285 12.68 10.07 -3.96
N ILE A 286 11.80 10.74 -3.20
CA ILE A 286 10.41 11.00 -3.61
C ILE A 286 10.37 11.79 -4.92
N ALA A 287 11.12 12.89 -5.02
CA ALA A 287 11.16 13.71 -6.23
C ALA A 287 11.67 12.92 -7.45
N LEU A 288 12.71 12.11 -7.27
CA LEU A 288 13.26 11.27 -8.34
C LEU A 288 12.30 10.16 -8.75
N ASN A 289 11.68 9.47 -7.80
CA ASN A 289 10.67 8.43 -8.06
C ASN A 289 9.52 8.99 -8.89
N ASN A 290 8.96 10.14 -8.49
CA ASN A 290 7.86 10.80 -9.20
C ASN A 290 8.24 11.20 -10.63
N SER A 291 9.48 11.67 -10.84
CA SER A 291 9.99 11.98 -12.18
C SER A 291 10.11 10.73 -13.05
N LEU A 292 10.76 9.68 -12.54
CA LEU A 292 11.00 8.44 -13.27
C LEU A 292 9.70 7.67 -13.57
N ASN A 293 8.73 7.69 -12.65
CA ASN A 293 7.44 7.05 -12.85
C ASN A 293 6.65 7.75 -13.98
N ARG A 294 6.63 9.09 -14.01
CA ARG A 294 6.00 9.86 -15.10
C ARG A 294 6.67 9.60 -16.44
N GLU A 295 8.00 9.60 -16.48
CA GLU A 295 8.76 9.31 -17.71
C GLU A 295 8.49 7.88 -18.21
N ALA A 296 8.48 6.90 -17.30
CA ALA A 296 8.20 5.51 -17.64
C ALA A 296 6.79 5.34 -18.22
N GLN A 297 5.76 5.92 -17.58
CA GLN A 297 4.38 5.88 -18.06
C GLN A 297 4.25 6.54 -19.45
N ALA A 298 4.78 7.75 -19.61
CA ALA A 298 4.74 8.44 -20.90
C ALA A 298 5.49 7.66 -22.01
N SER A 299 6.59 7.00 -21.65
CA SER A 299 7.40 6.21 -22.58
C SER A 299 6.67 4.96 -23.07
N ILE A 300 5.92 4.28 -22.20
CA ILE A 300 5.12 3.12 -22.62
C ILE A 300 3.90 3.56 -23.41
N ASP A 301 3.19 4.62 -22.99
CA ASP A 301 2.02 5.13 -23.70
C ASP A 301 2.38 5.56 -25.14
N ALA A 302 3.58 6.11 -25.35
CA ALA A 302 4.08 6.45 -26.68
C ALA A 302 4.40 5.24 -27.59
N LYS A 303 4.58 4.06 -27.01
CA LYS A 303 4.90 2.80 -27.72
C LYS A 303 3.69 1.93 -28.00
N GLU A 304 2.54 2.23 -27.40
CA GLU A 304 1.31 1.49 -27.65
C GLU A 304 0.91 1.56 -29.13
N PRO A 305 0.37 0.47 -29.71
CA PRO A 305 -0.11 0.48 -31.08
C PRO A 305 -1.18 1.56 -31.30
N ARG A 306 -0.98 2.39 -32.33
CA ARG A 306 -1.95 3.44 -32.72
C ARG A 306 -3.17 2.90 -33.49
N HIS A 307 -3.15 1.63 -33.87
CA HIS A 307 -4.24 0.93 -34.54
C HIS A 307 -4.73 -0.20 -33.64
N SER A 308 -5.99 -0.61 -33.81
CA SER A 308 -6.55 -1.78 -33.13
C SER A 308 -5.78 -3.03 -33.58
N ILE A 309 -5.23 -3.79 -32.62
CA ILE A 309 -4.61 -5.09 -32.89
C ILE A 309 -5.65 -6.21 -33.09
N TRP A 310 -6.95 -5.89 -32.96
CA TRP A 310 -8.05 -6.85 -33.01
C TRP A 310 -8.76 -6.88 -34.37
N ASP A 311 -8.49 -5.92 -35.26
CA ASP A 311 -9.16 -5.78 -36.54
C ASP A 311 -8.42 -6.58 -37.62
N ASP A 312 -9.06 -7.62 -38.16
CA ASP A 312 -8.41 -8.59 -39.06
C ASP A 312 -8.16 -8.05 -40.49
N ASP A 313 -8.89 -7.01 -40.95
CA ASP A 313 -8.87 -6.57 -42.36
C ASP A 313 -8.53 -5.06 -42.59
N GLY A 314 -8.57 -4.20 -41.56
CA GLY A 314 -8.41 -2.74 -41.69
C GLY A 314 -7.13 -2.14 -41.10
N GLY A 315 -6.30 -2.96 -40.44
CA GLY A 315 -5.13 -2.49 -39.68
C GLY A 315 -4.09 -1.76 -40.54
N LEU A 316 -3.90 -2.18 -41.78
CA LEU A 316 -2.95 -1.55 -42.69
C LEU A 316 -3.42 -0.18 -43.19
N GLU A 317 -4.69 -0.05 -43.58
CA GLU A 317 -5.27 1.22 -44.03
C GLU A 317 -5.29 2.25 -42.88
N SER A 318 -5.66 1.81 -41.67
CA SER A 318 -5.63 2.63 -40.45
C SER A 318 -4.21 3.04 -40.05
N ALA A 319 -3.24 2.13 -40.13
CA ALA A 319 -1.83 2.44 -39.86
C ALA A 319 -1.26 3.44 -40.88
N ILE A 320 -1.60 3.30 -42.16
CA ILE A 320 -1.20 4.24 -43.23
C ILE A 320 -1.84 5.62 -43.02
N SER A 321 -3.13 5.71 -42.69
CA SER A 321 -3.79 6.99 -42.41
C SER A 321 -3.19 7.70 -41.19
N ASN A 322 -2.83 6.94 -40.16
CA ASN A 322 -2.20 7.50 -38.95
C ASN A 322 -0.79 8.04 -39.17
N LEU A 323 -0.03 7.47 -40.13
CA LEU A 323 1.28 7.98 -40.52
C LEU A 323 1.17 9.30 -41.32
N GLY A 324 0.17 9.42 -42.19
CA GLY A 324 -0.06 10.61 -43.02
C GLY A 324 -0.45 11.86 -42.24
N ILE A 325 -1.10 11.72 -41.08
CA ILE A 325 -1.50 12.83 -40.20
C ILE A 325 -0.30 13.36 -39.38
N SER A 326 0.64 12.50 -39.00
CA SER A 326 1.85 12.91 -38.25
C SER A 326 2.88 13.67 -39.09
N ASP A 327 2.98 13.38 -40.40
CA ASP A 327 3.95 14.06 -41.28
C ASP A 327 3.53 15.50 -41.65
N GLN A 328 2.25 15.88 -41.50
CA GLN A 328 1.81 17.26 -41.71
C GLN A 328 2.25 18.24 -40.60
N LYS A 329 2.63 17.74 -39.41
CA LYS A 329 3.10 18.59 -38.30
C LYS A 329 4.57 19.01 -38.41
N PHE A 330 5.34 18.49 -39.36
CA PHE A 330 6.76 18.82 -39.54
C PHE A 330 7.05 19.93 -40.56
N GLN A 331 6.04 20.65 -41.06
CA GLN A 331 6.23 21.73 -42.05
C GLN A 331 6.01 23.15 -41.53
N TYR A 332 5.82 23.38 -40.22
CA TYR A 332 5.53 24.72 -39.69
C TYR A 332 6.48 25.28 -38.61
N GLU A 333 7.61 24.63 -38.31
CA GLU A 333 8.56 25.12 -37.28
C GLU A 333 9.99 25.40 -37.77
N GLU A 334 10.20 25.52 -39.08
CA GLU A 334 11.48 25.97 -39.63
C GLU A 334 11.27 27.12 -40.61
N ILE A 335 10.86 28.29 -40.10
CA ILE A 335 11.24 29.66 -40.53
C ILE A 335 10.69 30.61 -39.44
N ALA A 336 11.47 30.82 -38.37
CA ALA A 336 11.27 31.94 -37.45
C ALA A 336 12.56 32.26 -36.70
N ASN A 337 13.57 32.75 -37.43
CA ASN A 337 14.61 33.60 -36.87
C ASN A 337 15.38 34.32 -37.97
N THR A 338 14.89 35.52 -38.35
CA THR A 338 15.73 36.70 -38.60
C THR A 338 14.82 37.91 -38.85
N SER A 339 14.90 38.85 -37.93
CA SER A 339 14.31 40.18 -37.98
C SER A 339 15.00 41.06 -39.03
N SER A 340 14.24 41.82 -39.84
CA SER A 340 14.14 43.30 -39.72
C SER A 340 13.58 43.96 -40.99
N HIS A 341 12.55 44.78 -40.75
CA HIS A 341 12.09 45.99 -41.42
C HIS A 341 12.34 46.28 -42.92
N GLY A 342 11.25 46.64 -43.62
CA GLY A 342 11.32 47.52 -44.80
C GLY A 342 10.07 47.52 -45.71
N GLU A 343 9.07 48.30 -45.33
CA GLU A 343 8.15 49.10 -46.18
C GLU A 343 7.42 48.53 -47.42
N LYS A 344 6.08 48.41 -47.25
CA LYS A 344 4.92 48.88 -48.07
C LYS A 344 4.81 48.65 -49.62
N PRO A 345 3.55 48.59 -50.13
CA PRO A 345 3.13 47.88 -51.37
C PRO A 345 2.85 48.91 -52.53
N PRO A 346 2.10 48.66 -53.66
CA PRO A 346 1.27 47.51 -54.07
C PRO A 346 1.12 47.22 -55.61
N ILE A 347 0.17 46.32 -55.97
CA ILE A 347 -0.76 46.36 -57.13
C ILE A 347 -0.39 45.75 -58.52
N VAL A 348 -1.12 44.65 -58.84
CA VAL A 348 -1.96 44.36 -60.05
C VAL A 348 -1.31 43.88 -61.37
N LYS A 349 -1.71 42.65 -61.80
CA LYS A 349 -2.44 42.23 -63.05
C LYS A 349 -2.16 40.73 -63.30
N ARG A 350 -3.10 39.80 -63.14
CA ARG A 350 -4.30 39.42 -63.94
C ARG A 350 -3.98 38.66 -65.24
N ALA A 351 -4.61 37.48 -65.34
CA ALA A 351 -4.82 36.56 -66.48
C ALA A 351 -3.62 35.67 -66.86
N SER A 352 -3.74 34.36 -67.10
CA SER A 352 -4.87 33.60 -67.63
C SER A 352 -4.75 32.09 -67.37
N VAL A 353 -5.93 31.46 -67.31
CA VAL A 353 -6.35 30.06 -67.47
C VAL A 353 -5.32 29.05 -68.00
N ALA A 354 -5.13 27.96 -67.25
CA ALA A 354 -4.72 26.67 -67.81
C ALA A 354 -5.31 25.49 -67.00
N ASP A 355 -5.76 24.52 -67.78
CA ASP A 355 -6.43 23.26 -67.50
C ASP A 355 -5.60 22.30 -66.64
N SER A 356 -6.22 21.58 -65.70
CA SER A 356 -5.57 20.71 -64.73
C SER A 356 -5.76 19.23 -65.08
N ARG A 357 -4.77 18.62 -65.76
CA ARG A 357 -4.54 17.17 -65.71
C ARG A 357 -3.06 16.80 -65.66
N SER A 358 -2.77 15.85 -64.76
CA SER A 358 -1.52 15.11 -64.52
C SER A 358 -0.41 15.84 -63.76
N GLY A 359 -0.32 15.54 -62.46
CA GLY A 359 0.82 15.87 -61.62
C GLY A 359 2.08 15.13 -62.08
N SER A 360 3.13 15.90 -62.35
CA SER A 360 4.48 15.45 -62.71
C SER A 360 5.04 14.42 -61.70
N SER A 361 5.23 13.17 -62.12
CA SER A 361 6.13 12.24 -61.43
C SER A 361 7.58 12.65 -61.71
N SER A 362 8.32 13.08 -60.68
CA SER A 362 9.71 13.52 -60.88
C SER A 362 10.60 12.35 -61.33
N ARG A 363 11.44 12.57 -62.35
CA ARG A 363 12.41 11.60 -62.91
C ARG A 363 13.46 11.12 -61.89
N LEU A 364 13.56 11.77 -60.72
CA LEU A 364 14.40 11.36 -59.60
C LEU A 364 13.82 10.18 -58.79
N SER A 365 12.51 9.94 -58.85
CA SER A 365 11.86 8.82 -58.16
C SER A 365 12.16 7.47 -58.84
N SER A 366 12.24 7.43 -60.17
CA SER A 366 12.58 6.18 -60.90
C SER A 366 14.06 5.82 -60.79
N PHE A 367 14.95 6.81 -60.69
CA PHE A 367 16.40 6.59 -60.49
C PHE A 367 16.72 6.09 -59.07
N ARG A 368 16.00 6.54 -58.04
CA ARG A 368 16.14 6.02 -56.67
C ARG A 368 15.65 4.57 -56.54
N LYS A 369 14.56 4.21 -57.24
CA LYS A 369 14.06 2.83 -57.32
C LYS A 369 15.04 1.87 -57.98
N SER A 370 15.77 2.29 -59.01
CA SER A 370 16.77 1.44 -59.69
C SER A 370 18.06 1.20 -58.89
N ILE A 371 18.30 1.94 -57.79
CA ILE A 371 19.47 1.77 -56.90
C ILE A 371 19.06 1.09 -55.57
N GLY A 372 17.80 0.65 -55.44
CA GLY A 372 17.29 0.01 -54.22
C GLY A 372 16.99 0.99 -53.07
N ILE A 373 16.99 2.30 -53.33
CA ILE A 373 16.66 3.32 -52.35
C ILE A 373 15.14 3.53 -52.36
N LYS A 374 14.47 2.91 -51.39
CA LYS A 374 13.02 3.02 -51.16
C LYS A 374 12.60 4.48 -51.05
N SER A 375 11.51 4.84 -51.73
CA SER A 375 10.85 6.16 -51.61
C SER A 375 10.31 6.40 -50.20
N SER A 376 10.04 7.65 -49.83
CA SER A 376 9.44 7.98 -48.52
C SER A 376 8.11 7.25 -48.29
N VAL A 377 7.29 7.13 -49.34
CA VAL A 377 6.02 6.38 -49.32
C VAL A 377 6.28 4.88 -49.12
N GLU A 378 7.24 4.27 -49.83
CA GLU A 378 7.58 2.85 -49.63
C GLU A 378 8.14 2.58 -48.22
N ARG A 379 8.95 3.48 -47.66
CA ARG A 379 9.42 3.37 -46.27
C ARG A 379 8.28 3.50 -45.26
N ALA A 380 7.32 4.39 -45.51
CA ALA A 380 6.13 4.55 -44.67
C ALA A 380 5.24 3.29 -44.72
N VAL A 381 5.03 2.72 -45.91
CA VAL A 381 4.29 1.46 -46.10
C VAL A 381 5.01 0.29 -45.44
N ASP A 382 6.33 0.17 -45.57
CA ASP A 382 7.11 -0.88 -44.88
C ASP A 382 7.05 -0.75 -43.36
N LYS A 383 7.11 0.49 -42.84
CA LYS A 383 6.94 0.77 -41.41
C LYS A 383 5.54 0.41 -40.95
N ALA A 384 4.50 0.73 -41.74
CA ALA A 384 3.12 0.36 -41.48
C ALA A 384 2.94 -1.17 -41.44
N ASN A 385 3.45 -1.88 -42.46
CA ASN A 385 3.44 -3.34 -42.52
C ASN A 385 4.12 -3.98 -41.30
N LYS A 386 5.28 -3.44 -40.90
CA LYS A 386 5.98 -3.91 -39.70
C LYS A 386 5.12 -3.67 -38.45
N THR A 387 4.55 -2.49 -38.28
CA THR A 387 3.70 -2.20 -37.10
C THR A 387 2.46 -3.09 -37.04
N VAL A 388 1.84 -3.43 -38.17
CA VAL A 388 0.70 -4.34 -38.22
C VAL A 388 1.14 -5.77 -37.87
N SER A 389 2.26 -6.23 -38.41
CA SER A 389 2.84 -7.54 -38.08
C SER A 389 3.20 -7.66 -36.59
N ASP A 390 3.80 -6.61 -36.01
CA ASP A 390 4.12 -6.55 -34.59
C ASP A 390 2.83 -6.58 -33.74
N GLY A 391 1.77 -5.89 -34.19
CA GLY A 391 0.44 -5.92 -33.59
C GLY A 391 -0.22 -7.30 -33.60
N ALA A 392 -0.14 -8.03 -34.71
CA ALA A 392 -0.64 -9.40 -34.82
C ALA A 392 0.09 -10.36 -33.87
N SER A 393 1.43 -10.27 -33.79
CA SER A 393 2.23 -11.03 -32.83
C SER A 393 1.86 -10.72 -31.38
N LEU A 394 1.57 -9.46 -31.06
CA LEU A 394 1.11 -9.05 -29.73
C LEU A 394 -0.26 -9.65 -29.40
N ARG A 395 -1.21 -9.63 -30.35
CA ARG A 395 -2.52 -10.29 -30.21
C ARG A 395 -2.37 -11.77 -29.92
N ASP A 396 -1.54 -12.47 -30.67
CA ASP A 396 -1.32 -13.92 -30.48
C ASP A 396 -0.72 -14.24 -29.11
N GLN A 397 0.22 -13.42 -28.63
CA GLN A 397 0.78 -13.54 -27.28
C GLN A 397 -0.27 -13.34 -26.20
N ILE A 398 -1.16 -12.36 -26.36
CA ILE A 398 -2.28 -12.13 -25.44
C ILE A 398 -3.20 -13.35 -25.41
N LEU A 399 -3.65 -13.83 -26.58
CA LEU A 399 -4.56 -14.98 -26.65
C LEU A 399 -3.91 -16.26 -26.12
N ALA A 400 -2.60 -16.45 -26.33
CA ALA A 400 -1.86 -17.56 -25.77
C ALA A 400 -1.79 -17.48 -24.24
N GLU A 401 -1.49 -16.30 -23.67
CA GLU A 401 -1.43 -16.11 -22.22
C GLU A 401 -2.83 -16.24 -21.58
N GLU A 402 -3.89 -15.69 -22.17
CA GLU A 402 -5.28 -15.83 -21.68
C GLU A 402 -5.71 -17.30 -21.64
N ARG A 403 -5.44 -18.06 -22.70
CA ARG A 403 -5.73 -19.52 -22.74
C ARG A 403 -4.86 -20.31 -21.78
N GLY A 404 -3.61 -19.88 -21.59
CA GLY A 404 -2.67 -20.49 -20.66
C GLY A 404 -3.12 -20.29 -19.22
N ARG A 405 -3.46 -19.06 -18.79
CA ARG A 405 -3.91 -18.80 -17.42
C ARG A 405 -5.30 -19.35 -17.14
N TRP A 406 -6.23 -19.18 -18.09
CA TRP A 406 -7.64 -19.48 -17.91
C TRP A 406 -8.11 -20.51 -18.95
N PRO A 407 -7.76 -21.80 -18.75
CA PRO A 407 -7.92 -22.85 -19.77
C PRO A 407 -9.38 -23.17 -20.07
N ASP A 408 -10.24 -23.17 -19.07
CA ASP A 408 -11.63 -23.63 -19.17
C ASP A 408 -12.66 -22.57 -18.73
N ALA A 409 -13.94 -22.92 -18.86
CA ALA A 409 -15.05 -22.03 -18.52
C ALA A 409 -15.15 -21.73 -17.02
N GLN A 410 -14.72 -22.65 -16.14
CA GLN A 410 -14.76 -22.45 -14.70
C GLN A 410 -13.74 -21.39 -14.28
N TRP A 411 -12.50 -21.50 -14.77
CA TRP A 411 -11.46 -20.50 -14.54
C TRP A 411 -11.87 -19.12 -15.03
N ARG A 412 -12.38 -19.04 -16.26
CA ARG A 412 -12.86 -17.76 -16.83
C ARG A 412 -14.00 -17.17 -16.01
N HIS A 413 -14.94 -17.99 -15.53
CA HIS A 413 -16.03 -17.51 -14.69
C HIS A 413 -15.54 -16.92 -13.36
N ILE A 414 -14.62 -17.59 -12.66
CA ILE A 414 -14.03 -17.11 -11.41
C ILE A 414 -13.33 -15.76 -11.64
N VAL A 415 -12.54 -15.67 -12.71
CA VAL A 415 -11.78 -14.47 -13.08
C VAL A 415 -12.72 -13.32 -13.43
N THR A 416 -13.75 -13.55 -14.25
CA THR A 416 -14.75 -12.55 -14.59
C THR A 416 -15.48 -12.05 -13.34
N ASN A 417 -15.90 -12.96 -12.46
CA ASN A 417 -16.56 -12.60 -11.21
C ASN A 417 -15.64 -11.72 -10.34
N TYR A 418 -14.37 -12.10 -10.18
CA TYR A 418 -13.38 -11.29 -9.48
C TYR A 418 -13.23 -9.89 -10.08
N GLN A 419 -13.09 -9.78 -11.41
CA GLN A 419 -12.95 -8.49 -12.09
C GLN A 419 -14.18 -7.59 -11.91
N GLU A 420 -15.38 -8.18 -11.90
CA GLU A 420 -16.63 -7.47 -11.63
C GLU A 420 -16.71 -7.00 -10.18
N ARG A 421 -16.44 -7.89 -9.20
CA ARG A 421 -16.56 -7.60 -7.77
C ARG A 421 -15.56 -6.55 -7.31
N VAL A 422 -14.33 -6.62 -7.79
CA VAL A 422 -13.30 -5.62 -7.48
C VAL A 422 -13.56 -4.29 -8.24
N GLY A 423 -14.42 -4.30 -9.26
CA GLY A 423 -14.76 -3.11 -10.06
C GLY A 423 -13.74 -2.78 -11.15
N MET A 424 -12.97 -3.76 -11.62
CA MET A 424 -11.86 -3.58 -12.58
C MET A 424 -12.23 -3.98 -14.01
N ALA A 425 -13.38 -4.62 -14.24
CA ALA A 425 -13.79 -5.15 -15.54
C ALA A 425 -13.67 -4.13 -16.68
N LYS A 426 -14.16 -2.89 -16.50
CA LYS A 426 -14.09 -1.83 -17.50
C LYS A 426 -12.66 -1.38 -17.80
N LYS A 427 -11.84 -1.18 -16.77
CA LYS A 427 -10.42 -0.80 -16.96
C LYS A 427 -9.66 -1.90 -17.70
N ILE A 428 -9.87 -3.16 -17.32
CA ILE A 428 -9.21 -4.31 -17.96
C ILE A 428 -9.63 -4.41 -19.42
N ALA A 429 -10.92 -4.26 -19.73
CA ALA A 429 -11.41 -4.20 -21.12
C ALA A 429 -10.80 -3.03 -21.91
N GLN A 430 -10.66 -1.85 -21.30
CA GLN A 430 -10.01 -0.69 -21.91
C GLN A 430 -8.53 -0.96 -22.20
N LEU A 431 -7.79 -1.56 -21.25
CA LEU A 431 -6.39 -1.94 -21.44
C LEU A 431 -6.27 -2.93 -22.61
N ARG A 432 -7.10 -3.97 -22.62
CA ARG A 432 -7.12 -4.97 -23.69
C ARG A 432 -7.35 -4.34 -25.07
N ALA A 433 -8.23 -3.35 -25.16
CA ALA A 433 -8.60 -2.70 -26.41
C ALA A 433 -7.60 -1.63 -26.88
N ARG A 434 -7.05 -0.82 -25.96
CA ARG A 434 -6.29 0.41 -26.30
C ARG A 434 -4.84 0.43 -25.84
N TYR A 435 -4.48 -0.40 -24.86
CA TYR A 435 -3.15 -0.46 -24.28
C TYR A 435 -2.66 -1.92 -24.20
N PRO A 436 -2.61 -2.64 -25.34
CA PRO A 436 -2.38 -4.08 -25.34
C PRO A 436 -0.99 -4.48 -24.83
N ILE A 437 0.02 -3.61 -24.88
CA ILE A 437 1.34 -3.90 -24.29
C ILE A 437 1.21 -3.93 -22.76
N GLN A 438 0.58 -2.90 -22.19
CA GLN A 438 0.28 -2.85 -20.75
C GLN A 438 -0.63 -4.00 -20.31
N TYR A 439 -1.66 -4.33 -21.10
CA TYR A 439 -2.53 -5.48 -20.83
C TYR A 439 -1.73 -6.79 -20.72
N LEU A 440 -0.85 -7.08 -21.70
CA LEU A 440 -0.07 -8.32 -21.70
C LEU A 440 0.87 -8.41 -20.49
N HIS A 441 1.51 -7.31 -20.09
CA HIS A 441 2.38 -7.30 -18.91
C HIS A 441 1.61 -7.59 -17.61
N LEU A 442 0.49 -6.91 -17.40
CA LEU A 442 -0.35 -7.11 -16.22
C LEU A 442 -1.01 -8.50 -16.20
N LEU A 443 -1.40 -9.01 -17.37
CA LEU A 443 -1.90 -10.38 -17.54
C LEU A 443 -0.83 -11.41 -17.12
N ARG A 444 0.41 -11.26 -17.60
CA ARG A 444 1.54 -12.14 -17.23
C ARG A 444 1.85 -12.10 -15.74
N ALA A 445 1.64 -10.95 -15.10
CA ALA A 445 1.80 -10.77 -13.67
C ALA A 445 0.64 -11.26 -12.81
N GLY A 446 -0.51 -11.62 -13.40
CA GLY A 446 -1.68 -12.12 -12.65
C GLY A 446 -2.50 -11.02 -11.96
N TYR A 447 -2.46 -9.79 -12.47
CA TYR A 447 -3.23 -8.66 -11.91
C TYR A 447 -4.74 -8.81 -12.10
N PHE A 448 -5.17 -9.69 -13.01
CA PHE A 448 -6.57 -9.81 -13.43
C PHE A 448 -7.32 -10.97 -12.78
N GLU A 449 -6.70 -11.70 -11.85
CA GLU A 449 -7.26 -12.92 -11.22
C GLU A 449 -7.08 -12.91 -9.68
N PRO A 450 -7.87 -13.71 -8.93
CA PRO A 450 -7.74 -13.80 -7.48
C PRO A 450 -6.36 -14.26 -7.03
N ILE A 451 -6.01 -13.96 -5.78
CA ILE A 451 -4.78 -14.47 -5.15
C ILE A 451 -4.91 -15.99 -4.97
N PRO A 452 -3.94 -16.80 -5.45
CA PRO A 452 -3.94 -18.24 -5.20
C PRO A 452 -3.89 -18.56 -3.70
N VAL A 453 -4.74 -19.47 -3.22
CA VAL A 453 -4.80 -19.84 -1.79
C VAL A 453 -3.47 -20.40 -1.28
N ALA A 454 -2.71 -21.07 -2.14
CA ALA A 454 -1.41 -21.61 -1.80
C ALA A 454 -0.40 -20.52 -1.35
N TRP A 455 -0.54 -19.28 -1.82
CA TRP A 455 0.39 -18.20 -1.50
C TRP A 455 0.30 -17.74 -0.04
N ALA A 456 -0.88 -17.85 0.58
CA ALA A 456 -1.09 -17.47 1.98
C ALA A 456 -0.17 -18.22 2.95
N ASN A 457 0.19 -19.47 2.64
CA ASN A 457 1.07 -20.31 3.45
C ASN A 457 2.54 -20.27 2.99
N GLN A 458 2.84 -19.65 1.85
CA GLN A 458 4.20 -19.53 1.34
C GLN A 458 4.95 -18.43 2.09
N ALA A 459 6.21 -18.68 2.42
CA ALA A 459 7.03 -17.74 3.16
C ALA A 459 7.54 -16.60 2.25
N SER A 460 7.64 -16.86 0.95
CA SER A 460 7.85 -15.87 -0.11
C SER A 460 6.97 -16.22 -1.30
N ASN A 461 6.36 -15.22 -1.92
CA ASN A 461 5.52 -15.34 -3.10
C ASN A 461 5.64 -14.03 -3.93
N PRO A 462 5.12 -13.98 -5.17
CA PRO A 462 5.28 -12.82 -6.05
C PRO A 462 4.66 -11.51 -5.57
N LEU A 463 3.82 -11.51 -4.53
CA LEU A 463 3.28 -10.31 -3.88
C LEU A 463 4.16 -9.83 -2.72
N LYS A 464 5.03 -10.67 -2.14
CA LYS A 464 5.93 -10.32 -1.00
C LYS A 464 7.32 -9.81 -1.42
N PHE A 465 7.48 -9.49 -2.69
CA PHE A 465 8.77 -9.11 -3.25
C PHE A 465 9.05 -7.64 -2.99
N SER A 466 10.16 -7.33 -2.30
CA SER A 466 10.51 -5.94 -1.97
C SER A 466 10.73 -5.11 -3.24
N ILE A 467 10.29 -3.86 -3.20
CA ILE A 467 10.58 -2.89 -4.25
C ILE A 467 11.64 -1.92 -3.74
N GLU A 468 12.86 -2.08 -4.24
CA GLU A 468 14.02 -1.26 -3.85
C GLU A 468 14.52 -0.48 -5.06
N ALA A 469 13.91 0.68 -5.28
CA ALA A 469 14.17 1.47 -6.48
C ALA A 469 15.63 1.91 -6.61
N ALA A 470 16.28 2.21 -5.49
CA ALA A 470 17.70 2.59 -5.43
C ALA A 470 18.64 1.43 -5.79
N ALA A 471 18.29 0.20 -5.44
CA ALA A 471 19.06 -0.99 -5.77
C ALA A 471 18.71 -1.57 -7.14
N GLY A 472 17.54 -1.20 -7.71
CA GLY A 472 17.05 -1.68 -9.01
C GLY A 472 16.12 -2.89 -8.94
N TRP A 473 15.65 -3.27 -7.75
CA TRP A 473 14.59 -4.27 -7.60
C TRP A 473 13.24 -3.63 -7.96
N ARG A 474 12.72 -3.97 -9.14
CA ARG A 474 11.55 -3.33 -9.75
C ARG A 474 10.23 -3.96 -9.28
N GLY A 475 9.17 -3.15 -9.29
CA GLY A 475 7.80 -3.65 -9.37
C GLY A 475 7.37 -3.94 -10.82
N ILE A 476 6.06 -4.06 -11.03
CA ILE A 476 5.45 -4.63 -12.24
C ILE A 476 4.82 -3.57 -13.14
N THR A 477 4.29 -2.48 -12.59
CA THR A 477 3.69 -1.37 -13.33
C THR A 477 4.76 -0.38 -13.77
N PRO A 478 4.53 0.52 -14.75
CA PRO A 478 5.52 1.55 -15.10
C PRO A 478 5.82 2.52 -13.95
N ALA A 479 4.83 2.74 -13.07
CA ALA A 479 4.89 3.65 -11.93
C ALA A 479 5.23 2.93 -10.61
N TRP A 480 6.05 1.89 -10.67
CA TRP A 480 6.36 1.00 -9.55
C TRP A 480 7.16 1.62 -8.39
N ARG A 481 7.81 2.78 -8.57
CA ARG A 481 8.71 3.33 -7.55
C ARG A 481 7.93 4.00 -6.44
N GLY A 482 8.27 3.72 -5.19
CA GLY A 482 7.64 4.31 -3.99
C GLY A 482 6.69 3.36 -3.25
N TYR A 483 6.45 2.16 -3.81
CA TYR A 483 5.82 1.07 -3.10
C TYR A 483 6.86 0.25 -2.31
N GLU A 484 6.45 -0.36 -1.21
CA GLU A 484 7.27 -1.20 -0.34
C GLU A 484 7.48 -2.58 -0.95
N ASP A 485 6.40 -3.15 -1.48
CA ASP A 485 6.41 -4.42 -2.19
C ASP A 485 5.38 -4.48 -3.34
N THR A 486 5.39 -5.61 -4.02
CA THR A 486 4.49 -5.92 -5.14
C THR A 486 3.01 -6.09 -4.75
N ALA A 487 2.69 -6.38 -3.48
CA ALA A 487 1.32 -6.45 -2.99
C ALA A 487 0.74 -5.05 -2.87
N GLU A 488 1.48 -4.14 -2.23
CA GLU A 488 1.11 -2.74 -2.07
C GLU A 488 0.97 -2.06 -3.46
N GLU A 489 1.92 -2.30 -4.37
CA GLU A 489 1.82 -1.81 -5.75
C GLU A 489 0.51 -2.27 -6.42
N ARG A 490 0.17 -3.55 -6.27
CA ARG A 490 -1.05 -4.12 -6.86
C ARG A 490 -2.30 -3.56 -6.18
N LEU A 491 -2.31 -3.39 -4.86
CA LEU A 491 -3.41 -2.82 -4.10
C LEU A 491 -3.73 -1.41 -4.59
N TYR A 492 -2.74 -0.51 -4.58
CA TYR A 492 -2.96 0.86 -5.04
C TYR A 492 -3.25 0.91 -6.53
N TRP A 493 -2.72 0.00 -7.36
CA TRP A 493 -3.12 -0.07 -8.76
C TRP A 493 -4.61 -0.40 -8.90
N VAL A 494 -5.14 -1.35 -8.14
CA VAL A 494 -6.57 -1.67 -8.12
C VAL A 494 -7.40 -0.50 -7.59
N LEU A 495 -7.02 0.08 -6.45
CA LEU A 495 -7.75 1.19 -5.83
C LEU A 495 -7.85 2.43 -6.74
N ASN A 496 -6.82 2.69 -7.54
CA ASN A 496 -6.77 3.83 -8.47
C ASN A 496 -7.58 3.63 -9.75
N HIS A 497 -7.95 2.39 -10.08
CA HIS A 497 -8.53 2.05 -11.37
C HIS A 497 -9.90 1.36 -11.28
N ARG A 498 -10.32 0.98 -10.07
CA ARG A 498 -11.65 0.41 -9.84
C ARG A 498 -12.72 1.46 -10.04
N GLU A 499 -13.89 1.02 -10.49
CA GLU A 499 -15.07 1.86 -10.55
C GLU A 499 -15.50 2.25 -9.12
N ALA A 500 -15.71 3.56 -8.90
CA ALA A 500 -16.29 4.05 -7.67
C ALA A 500 -17.81 3.87 -7.68
N PRO A 501 -18.47 3.65 -6.52
CA PRO A 501 -19.93 3.52 -6.40
C PRO A 501 -20.79 4.72 -6.88
N GLY A 502 -20.19 5.76 -7.47
CA GLY A 502 -20.88 6.92 -8.07
C GLY A 502 -20.34 7.33 -9.44
N GLY A 503 -19.53 6.50 -10.10
CA GLY A 503 -18.99 6.77 -11.45
C GLY A 503 -17.76 7.68 -11.51
N GLU A 504 -17.43 8.41 -10.45
CA GLU A 504 -16.19 9.20 -10.36
C GLU A 504 -15.01 8.36 -9.84
N SER A 505 -14.15 7.91 -10.76
CA SER A 505 -12.87 7.27 -10.40
C SER A 505 -11.94 8.33 -9.81
N ARG A 506 -11.87 8.44 -8.47
CA ARG A 506 -10.88 9.28 -7.80
C ARG A 506 -9.54 8.55 -7.73
N THR A 507 -8.49 9.16 -8.24
CA THR A 507 -7.11 8.65 -8.07
C THR A 507 -6.74 8.75 -6.60
N ARG A 508 -6.71 7.60 -5.92
CA ARG A 508 -6.24 7.42 -4.54
C ARG A 508 -4.76 7.05 -4.57
N LEU A 509 -3.92 8.03 -4.90
CA LEU A 509 -2.47 7.84 -4.89
C LEU A 509 -2.02 7.46 -3.47
N LYS A 510 -1.08 6.50 -3.38
CA LYS A 510 -0.39 6.22 -2.13
C LYS A 510 0.28 7.52 -1.65
N PRO A 511 0.03 7.98 -0.42
CA PRO A 511 0.77 9.11 0.11
C PRO A 511 2.26 8.76 0.20
N ASP A 512 3.13 9.66 -0.23
CA ASP A 512 4.56 9.49 0.00
C ASP A 512 4.87 9.46 1.51
N PHE A 513 6.07 9.01 1.87
CA PHE A 513 6.45 8.81 3.27
C PHE A 513 6.31 10.09 4.13
N ILE A 514 6.63 11.26 3.57
CA ILE A 514 6.52 12.53 4.30
C ILE A 514 5.04 12.85 4.53
N SER A 515 4.24 12.80 3.47
CA SER A 515 2.80 13.03 3.54
C SER A 515 2.12 12.06 4.53
N ALA A 516 2.52 10.78 4.52
CA ALA A 516 2.02 9.76 5.45
C ALA A 516 2.36 10.08 6.91
N MET A 517 3.58 10.55 7.18
CA MET A 517 4.02 10.97 8.51
C MET A 517 3.29 12.23 8.99
N GLU A 518 3.08 13.22 8.13
CA GLU A 518 2.32 14.43 8.48
C GLU A 518 0.84 14.12 8.77
N MET A 519 0.21 13.26 7.96
CA MET A 519 -1.15 12.79 8.26
C MET A 519 -1.22 12.02 9.59
N ALA A 520 -0.20 11.21 9.91
CA ALA A 520 -0.14 10.53 11.20
C ALA A 520 -0.03 11.52 12.38
N ARG A 521 0.81 12.56 12.24
CA ARG A 521 0.93 13.64 13.23
C ARG A 521 -0.37 14.43 13.39
N ALA A 522 -1.04 14.75 12.29
CA ALA A 522 -2.33 15.43 12.30
C ALA A 522 -3.42 14.58 12.98
N ARG A 523 -3.48 13.27 12.65
CA ARG A 523 -4.38 12.31 13.31
C ARG A 523 -4.14 12.27 14.82
N MET A 524 -2.89 12.13 15.25
CA MET A 524 -2.51 12.17 16.67
C MET A 524 -2.94 13.46 17.36
N ALA A 525 -2.77 14.60 16.70
CA ALA A 525 -3.14 15.91 17.24
C ALA A 525 -4.66 16.08 17.40
N SER A 526 -5.46 15.31 16.66
CA SER A 526 -6.93 15.31 16.76
C SER A 526 -7.46 14.49 17.96
N ALA A 527 -6.60 13.77 18.66
CA ALA A 527 -7.02 12.93 19.79
C ALA A 527 -7.59 13.77 20.95
N VAL A 528 -8.70 13.30 21.52
CA VAL A 528 -9.44 13.97 22.60
C VAL A 528 -9.59 13.05 23.80
N GLU A 529 -9.94 13.63 24.95
CA GLU A 529 -10.28 12.84 26.13
C GLU A 529 -11.52 11.98 25.86
N PRO A 530 -11.51 10.68 26.22
CA PRO A 530 -12.69 9.84 26.09
C PRO A 530 -13.90 10.38 26.88
N PRO A 531 -15.13 10.21 26.37
CA PRO A 531 -16.31 10.58 27.12
C PRO A 531 -16.38 9.87 28.49
N PRO A 532 -16.64 10.58 29.61
CA PRO A 532 -16.62 10.00 30.96
C PRO A 532 -17.58 8.83 31.18
N LEU A 533 -18.65 8.75 30.37
CA LEU A 533 -19.63 7.66 30.42
C LEU A 533 -19.03 6.28 30.10
N TYR A 534 -17.87 6.22 29.45
CA TYR A 534 -17.16 4.98 29.12
C TYR A 534 -16.17 4.54 30.21
N PHE A 535 -16.08 5.26 31.32
CA PHE A 535 -15.22 4.87 32.44
C PHE A 535 -15.65 3.52 33.03
N ALA A 536 -14.67 2.67 33.32
CA ALA A 536 -14.85 1.40 34.01
C ALA A 536 -13.64 1.12 34.91
N GLU A 537 -13.86 0.92 36.21
CA GLU A 537 -12.78 0.67 37.18
C GLU A 537 -12.04 -0.66 36.93
N ASP A 538 -12.69 -1.59 36.22
CA ASP A 538 -12.17 -2.92 35.91
C ASP A 538 -11.41 -2.99 34.58
N ASP A 539 -11.24 -1.86 33.88
CA ASP A 539 -10.40 -1.79 32.68
C ASP A 539 -8.95 -2.17 32.98
N THR A 540 -8.31 -2.85 32.03
CA THR A 540 -6.97 -3.42 32.18
C THR A 540 -5.93 -2.37 32.59
N CYS A 541 -6.02 -1.15 32.04
CA CYS A 541 -5.10 -0.05 32.37
C CYS A 541 -5.25 0.42 33.83
N HIS A 542 -6.44 0.31 34.41
CA HIS A 542 -6.67 0.59 35.81
C HIS A 542 -6.26 -0.59 36.67
N VAL A 543 -6.60 -1.83 36.33
CA VAL A 543 -6.24 -2.99 37.16
C VAL A 543 -4.72 -3.26 37.18
N GLN A 544 -4.02 -3.03 36.07
CA GLN A 544 -2.57 -3.25 35.97
C GLN A 544 -1.74 -2.00 36.34
N HIS A 545 -2.39 -0.91 36.76
CA HIS A 545 -1.83 0.37 37.24
C HIS A 545 -0.41 0.70 36.75
N THR A 546 -0.30 1.18 35.52
CA THR A 546 0.97 1.67 34.95
C THR A 546 0.99 3.20 34.77
N SER A 547 -0.18 3.86 34.78
CA SER A 547 -0.37 5.33 34.82
C SER A 547 -1.80 5.69 35.23
N GLU A 548 -2.06 6.96 35.56
CA GLU A 548 -3.38 7.46 35.96
C GLU A 548 -4.21 7.88 34.75
N GLY A 549 -5.49 7.47 34.71
CA GLY A 549 -6.44 7.86 33.67
C GLY A 549 -6.26 7.16 32.32
N TYR A 550 -7.16 7.52 31.39
CA TYR A 550 -7.10 7.06 30.01
C TYR A 550 -6.21 7.97 29.15
N SER A 551 -5.62 7.41 28.10
CA SER A 551 -4.96 8.17 27.05
C SER A 551 -6.01 8.83 26.15
N LYS A 552 -5.67 9.97 25.54
CA LYS A 552 -6.50 10.60 24.52
C LYS A 552 -6.70 9.67 23.32
N GLN A 553 -7.92 9.61 22.81
CA GLN A 553 -8.30 8.74 21.69
C GLN A 553 -8.66 9.56 20.46
N VAL A 554 -8.34 9.00 19.29
CA VAL A 554 -8.84 9.53 18.02
C VAL A 554 -10.26 8.99 17.84
N MET A 555 -11.25 9.87 17.90
CA MET A 555 -12.64 9.44 17.78
C MET A 555 -12.91 9.00 16.35
N PRO A 556 -13.50 7.81 16.12
CA PRO A 556 -13.86 7.38 14.79
C PRO A 556 -14.95 8.31 14.21
N PRO A 557 -15.06 8.39 12.88
CA PRO A 557 -16.19 9.09 12.27
C PRO A 557 -17.52 8.45 12.72
N PRO A 558 -18.62 9.23 12.73
CA PRO A 558 -19.94 8.69 13.03
C PRO A 558 -20.22 7.45 12.19
N PHE A 559 -20.76 6.41 12.83
CA PHE A 559 -21.08 5.16 12.16
C PHE A 559 -22.04 5.40 10.99
N ARG A 560 -21.78 4.68 9.89
CA ARG A 560 -22.62 4.68 8.69
C ARG A 560 -22.94 3.24 8.37
N ALA A 561 -24.23 2.89 8.43
CA ALA A 561 -24.70 1.60 7.98
C ALA A 561 -24.58 1.52 6.45
N PHE A 562 -23.60 0.78 5.95
CA PHE A 562 -23.45 0.48 4.52
C PHE A 562 -23.99 -0.91 4.18
N ASP A 563 -23.67 -1.89 5.01
CA ASP A 563 -24.17 -3.26 4.88
C ASP A 563 -25.49 -3.47 5.62
N ARG A 564 -26.14 -4.61 5.34
CA ARG A 564 -27.32 -5.02 6.09
C ARG A 564 -26.95 -5.28 7.57
N PRO A 565 -27.86 -5.00 8.50
CA PRO A 565 -27.74 -5.48 9.87
C PRO A 565 -27.55 -7.01 9.91
N GLU A 566 -26.98 -7.50 11.01
CA GLU A 566 -26.82 -8.92 11.26
C GLU A 566 -28.12 -9.70 11.06
N LEU A 567 -28.01 -10.83 10.36
CA LEU A 567 -29.06 -11.84 10.29
C LEU A 567 -28.68 -13.04 11.17
N PRO A 568 -29.66 -13.75 11.76
CA PRO A 568 -29.40 -14.95 12.57
C PRO A 568 -28.67 -16.09 11.83
N THR A 569 -28.61 -16.03 10.50
CA THR A 569 -27.89 -17.00 9.66
C THR A 569 -26.42 -16.67 9.50
N ASP A 570 -26.01 -15.42 9.77
CA ASP A 570 -24.64 -14.97 9.61
C ASP A 570 -23.72 -15.68 10.64
N ASP A 571 -22.46 -15.85 10.28
CA ASP A 571 -21.45 -16.44 11.15
C ASP A 571 -20.60 -15.37 11.80
N THR A 572 -20.47 -15.39 13.13
CA THR A 572 -19.50 -14.54 13.84
C THR A 572 -18.24 -15.34 14.20
N MET A 573 -17.06 -14.83 13.82
CA MET A 573 -15.75 -15.37 14.18
C MET A 573 -14.81 -14.28 14.69
N ILE A 574 -13.85 -14.66 15.53
CA ILE A 574 -12.79 -13.79 16.05
C ILE A 574 -11.44 -14.25 15.51
N LEU A 575 -10.69 -13.34 14.91
CA LEU A 575 -9.33 -13.54 14.44
C LEU A 575 -8.36 -12.68 15.24
N LEU A 576 -7.51 -13.33 16.03
CA LEU A 576 -6.62 -12.67 17.00
C LEU A 576 -5.14 -12.81 16.61
N ASP A 577 -4.44 -11.69 16.51
CA ASP A 577 -2.97 -11.71 16.44
C ASP A 577 -2.38 -12.25 17.76
N VAL A 578 -1.46 -13.21 17.64
CA VAL A 578 -0.66 -13.77 18.72
C VAL A 578 0.83 -13.74 18.39
N SER A 579 1.24 -12.82 17.53
CA SER A 579 2.64 -12.53 17.22
C SER A 579 3.46 -12.16 18.47
N GLY A 580 4.78 -12.10 18.31
CA GLY A 580 5.68 -11.71 19.40
C GLY A 580 5.40 -10.30 19.95
N SER A 581 4.98 -9.35 19.10
CA SER A 581 4.71 -7.96 19.50
C SER A 581 3.63 -7.85 20.55
N MET A 582 2.64 -8.74 20.52
CA MET A 582 1.51 -8.77 21.45
C MET A 582 1.93 -8.95 22.92
N ASP A 583 3.10 -9.57 23.20
CA ASP A 583 3.64 -9.76 24.56
C ASP A 583 4.80 -8.82 24.91
N PHE A 584 5.17 -7.89 24.03
CA PHE A 584 6.22 -6.93 24.34
C PHE A 584 5.72 -5.86 25.30
N ASP A 585 6.64 -5.36 26.13
CA ASP A 585 6.37 -4.13 26.87
C ASP A 585 6.17 -3.01 25.83
N PRO A 586 5.06 -2.26 25.89
CA PRO A 586 4.77 -1.23 24.89
C PRO A 586 5.93 -0.24 24.76
N VAL A 587 6.36 0.03 23.53
CA VAL A 587 7.41 1.01 23.21
C VAL A 587 6.98 1.89 22.06
N ARG A 588 7.35 3.18 22.09
CA ARG A 588 7.14 4.11 20.98
C ARG A 588 8.48 4.58 20.40
N PRO A 589 8.56 4.75 19.07
CA PRO A 589 9.73 5.35 18.42
C PRO A 589 9.85 6.84 18.76
N VAL A 590 11.09 7.32 18.87
CA VAL A 590 11.43 8.74 18.97
C VAL A 590 12.05 9.19 17.65
N TYR A 591 11.36 10.11 16.99
CA TYR A 591 11.79 10.69 15.72
C TYR A 591 12.63 11.94 15.95
N ASP A 592 13.76 12.02 15.25
CA ASP A 592 14.41 13.29 14.89
C ASP A 592 14.17 13.49 13.39
N ARG A 593 13.31 14.47 13.05
CA ARG A 593 12.72 14.64 11.71
C ARG A 593 11.98 13.37 11.25
N TYR A 594 12.63 12.54 10.43
CA TYR A 594 12.10 11.29 9.88
C TYR A 594 12.92 10.05 10.31
N LEU A 595 14.04 10.27 11.00
CA LEU A 595 14.91 9.19 11.49
C LEU A 595 14.45 8.76 12.89
N ILE A 596 14.26 7.46 13.07
CA ILE A 596 14.03 6.86 14.39
C ILE A 596 15.39 6.75 15.09
N THR A 597 15.54 7.50 16.18
CA THR A 597 16.82 7.57 16.92
C THR A 597 16.87 6.58 18.09
N GLN A 598 15.71 6.25 18.66
CA GLN A 598 15.57 5.31 19.77
C GLN A 598 14.10 4.92 19.98
N TYR A 599 13.87 3.95 20.86
CA TYR A 599 12.56 3.58 21.38
C TYR A 599 12.46 3.90 22.87
N VAL A 600 11.31 4.37 23.31
CA VAL A 600 11.03 4.65 24.73
C VAL A 600 9.83 3.84 25.20
N ARG A 601 9.88 3.38 26.46
CA ARG A 601 8.81 2.58 27.06
C ARG A 601 7.54 3.40 27.26
N GLY A 602 6.39 2.77 27.00
CA GLY A 602 5.06 3.27 27.30
C GLY A 602 4.64 2.96 28.73
N THR A 603 3.48 3.50 29.12
CA THR A 603 2.89 3.31 30.45
C THR A 603 1.57 2.56 30.39
N GLN A 604 1.24 1.94 29.27
CA GLN A 604 0.02 1.17 29.11
C GLN A 604 0.26 -0.34 29.29
N PRO A 605 -0.80 -1.13 29.49
CA PRO A 605 -0.71 -2.59 29.52
C PRO A 605 -0.21 -3.18 28.20
N LYS A 606 0.26 -4.42 28.25
CA LYS A 606 0.61 -5.17 27.04
C LYS A 606 -0.63 -5.42 26.18
N ASN A 607 -0.45 -5.39 24.86
CA ASN A 607 -1.54 -5.53 23.88
C ASN A 607 -2.32 -6.84 24.06
N LYS A 608 -1.66 -7.95 24.42
CA LYS A 608 -2.35 -9.22 24.72
C LYS A 608 -3.39 -9.12 25.84
N HIS A 609 -3.16 -8.27 26.84
CA HIS A 609 -4.09 -8.13 27.97
C HIS A 609 -5.31 -7.32 27.56
N VAL A 610 -5.09 -6.21 26.83
CA VAL A 610 -6.16 -5.40 26.24
C VAL A 610 -7.00 -6.24 25.27
N ALA A 611 -6.37 -6.97 24.35
CA ALA A 611 -7.07 -7.84 23.40
C ALA A 611 -7.92 -8.91 24.10
N LYS A 612 -7.40 -9.55 25.16
CA LYS A 612 -8.17 -10.51 25.96
C LYS A 612 -9.40 -9.86 26.60
N ALA A 613 -9.25 -8.66 27.16
CA ALA A 613 -10.34 -7.96 27.82
C ALA A 613 -11.42 -7.51 26.83
N ILE A 614 -11.03 -7.00 25.66
CA ILE A 614 -11.96 -6.66 24.57
C ILE A 614 -12.69 -7.89 24.06
N ILE A 615 -12.00 -9.02 23.83
CA ILE A 615 -12.65 -10.27 23.42
C ILE A 615 -13.68 -10.70 24.47
N ARG A 616 -13.35 -10.61 25.76
CA ARG A 616 -14.27 -10.93 26.86
C ARG A 616 -15.53 -10.07 26.78
N ARG A 617 -15.39 -8.73 26.85
CA ARG A 617 -16.53 -7.79 26.82
C ARG A 617 -17.37 -7.97 25.56
N PHE A 618 -16.72 -8.14 24.41
CA PHE A 618 -17.39 -8.40 23.13
C PHE A 618 -18.20 -9.71 23.16
N THR A 619 -17.60 -10.83 23.61
CA THR A 619 -18.32 -12.11 23.68
C THR A 619 -19.46 -12.08 24.69
N ASP A 620 -19.31 -11.34 25.79
CA ASP A 620 -20.32 -11.20 26.83
C ASP A 620 -21.53 -10.39 26.31
N ALA A 621 -21.28 -9.34 25.53
CA ALA A 621 -22.30 -8.55 24.86
C ALA A 621 -23.01 -9.32 23.73
N MET A 622 -22.24 -9.96 22.87
CA MET A 622 -22.80 -10.78 21.78
C MET A 622 -23.64 -11.94 22.32
N ALA A 623 -23.24 -12.58 23.42
CA ALA A 623 -24.04 -13.65 24.04
C ALA A 623 -25.39 -13.17 24.61
N GLN A 624 -25.53 -11.87 24.89
CA GLN A 624 -26.79 -11.26 25.31
C GLN A 624 -27.64 -10.85 24.12
N HIS A 625 -27.02 -10.39 23.03
CA HIS A 625 -27.69 -10.13 21.77
C HIS A 625 -28.23 -11.44 21.14
N ASP A 626 -27.36 -12.45 21.03
CA ASP A 626 -27.67 -13.74 20.41
C ASP A 626 -28.09 -14.76 21.46
N HIS A 627 -29.34 -14.68 21.92
CA HIS A 627 -29.88 -15.61 22.92
C HIS A 627 -29.71 -17.10 22.56
N GLN A 628 -29.49 -17.44 21.29
CA GLN A 628 -29.31 -18.82 20.78
C GLN A 628 -27.87 -19.34 20.93
N THR A 629 -26.85 -18.49 20.74
CA THR A 629 -25.41 -18.85 20.82
C THR A 629 -24.81 -18.59 22.19
N ARG A 630 -25.61 -18.11 23.16
CA ARG A 630 -25.19 -17.81 24.54
C ARG A 630 -24.35 -18.90 25.22
N SER A 631 -24.67 -20.18 25.00
CA SER A 631 -23.92 -21.32 25.54
C SER A 631 -22.87 -21.90 24.57
N GLU A 632 -23.03 -21.69 23.26
CA GLU A 632 -22.15 -22.26 22.24
C GLU A 632 -20.87 -21.44 22.04
N GLY A 633 -20.95 -20.11 22.19
CA GLY A 633 -19.83 -19.20 21.96
C GLY A 633 -19.48 -18.99 20.48
N TYR A 634 -18.36 -18.30 20.25
CA TYR A 634 -17.90 -17.85 18.93
C TYR A 634 -16.55 -18.48 18.59
N ASP A 635 -16.33 -18.85 17.33
CA ASP A 635 -15.07 -19.45 16.91
C ASP A 635 -13.91 -18.45 17.04
N LEU A 636 -12.87 -18.83 17.80
CA LEU A 636 -11.62 -18.08 17.95
C LEU A 636 -10.51 -18.74 17.12
N VAL A 637 -9.97 -17.98 16.17
CA VAL A 637 -8.78 -18.32 15.41
C VAL A 637 -7.67 -17.37 15.83
N THR A 638 -6.48 -17.90 16.08
CA THR A 638 -5.28 -17.11 16.34
C THR A 638 -4.33 -17.20 15.16
N PHE A 639 -3.58 -16.15 14.88
CA PHE A 639 -2.54 -16.16 13.86
C PHE A 639 -1.24 -15.52 14.33
N SER A 640 -0.13 -16.05 13.85
CA SER A 640 1.16 -15.39 13.85
C SER A 640 1.89 -15.81 12.58
N THR A 641 2.93 -16.66 12.67
CA THR A 641 3.56 -17.28 11.50
C THR A 641 2.67 -18.36 10.88
N PHE A 642 1.83 -18.97 11.72
CA PHE A 642 0.82 -19.96 11.36
C PHE A 642 -0.49 -19.64 12.06
N ALA A 643 -1.59 -20.18 11.53
CA ALA A 643 -2.92 -20.06 12.14
C ALA A 643 -3.28 -21.30 12.96
N THR A 644 -4.02 -21.10 14.05
CA THR A 644 -4.56 -22.16 14.90
C THR A 644 -6.02 -21.86 15.24
N HIS A 645 -6.89 -22.85 15.10
CA HIS A 645 -8.26 -22.76 15.62
C HIS A 645 -8.26 -23.17 17.09
N ILE A 646 -8.59 -22.23 17.98
CA ILE A 646 -8.59 -22.45 19.43
C ILE A 646 -9.85 -23.22 19.86
N GLY A 647 -10.96 -22.98 19.16
CA GLY A 647 -12.29 -23.50 19.46
C GLY A 647 -13.28 -22.36 19.70
N ARG A 648 -14.49 -22.70 20.17
CA ARG A 648 -15.51 -21.71 20.52
C ARG A 648 -15.28 -21.11 21.90
N VAL A 649 -15.24 -19.79 21.98
CA VAL A 649 -15.05 -19.02 23.20
C VAL A 649 -16.32 -18.31 23.63
N ASN A 650 -16.54 -18.24 24.94
CA ASN A 650 -17.61 -17.51 25.58
C ASN A 650 -17.17 -17.01 26.96
N HIS A 651 -18.05 -16.27 27.65
CA HIS A 651 -17.80 -15.70 28.98
C HIS A 651 -17.26 -16.70 30.01
N SER A 652 -17.69 -17.97 29.94
CA SER A 652 -17.35 -19.00 30.94
C SER A 652 -16.00 -19.67 30.69
N ASN A 653 -15.60 -19.84 29.43
CA ASN A 653 -14.44 -20.67 29.07
C ASN A 653 -13.23 -19.88 28.55
N LEU A 654 -13.37 -18.57 28.29
CA LEU A 654 -12.32 -17.75 27.66
C LEU A 654 -11.01 -17.79 28.46
N ASN A 655 -11.08 -17.71 29.78
CA ASN A 655 -9.88 -17.74 30.64
C ASN A 655 -9.10 -19.06 30.51
N ASP A 656 -9.81 -20.18 30.52
CA ASP A 656 -9.22 -21.51 30.41
C ASP A 656 -8.66 -21.76 29.01
N MET A 657 -9.39 -21.37 27.96
CA MET A 657 -8.93 -21.45 26.57
C MET A 657 -7.68 -20.57 26.35
N TRP A 658 -7.68 -19.36 26.89
CA TRP A 658 -6.54 -18.46 26.83
C TRP A 658 -5.29 -19.08 27.46
N ALA A 659 -5.40 -19.57 28.71
CA ALA A 659 -4.26 -20.16 29.41
C ALA A 659 -3.77 -21.46 28.75
N SER A 660 -4.71 -22.33 28.35
CA SER A 660 -4.37 -23.68 27.87
C SER A 660 -3.95 -23.73 26.40
N ARG A 661 -4.47 -22.85 25.52
CA ARG A 661 -4.31 -22.97 24.07
C ARG A 661 -3.67 -21.78 23.36
N VAL A 662 -3.82 -20.56 23.87
CA VAL A 662 -3.22 -19.38 23.22
C VAL A 662 -1.71 -19.36 23.48
N ARG A 663 -0.91 -19.23 22.42
CA ARG A 663 0.56 -19.21 22.47
C ARG A 663 1.05 -18.02 21.66
N LEU A 664 1.82 -17.14 22.31
CA LEU A 664 2.36 -15.94 21.67
C LEU A 664 3.75 -16.19 21.10
N GLY A 665 4.04 -15.62 19.93
CA GLY A 665 5.34 -15.68 19.26
C GLY A 665 5.24 -15.81 17.75
N GLY A 666 6.38 -15.64 17.07
CA GLY A 666 6.45 -15.60 15.60
C GLY A 666 6.15 -14.22 15.03
N GLY A 667 6.28 -14.09 13.70
CA GLY A 667 5.93 -12.87 12.97
C GLY A 667 4.43 -12.73 12.71
N THR A 668 3.97 -11.53 12.37
CA THR A 668 2.55 -11.20 12.13
C THR A 668 2.16 -11.47 10.67
N ARG A 669 1.40 -12.55 10.41
CA ARG A 669 0.90 -12.92 9.07
C ARG A 669 -0.61 -13.19 9.07
N VAL A 670 -1.39 -12.16 8.76
CA VAL A 670 -2.85 -12.17 8.79
C VAL A 670 -3.44 -13.11 7.74
N MET A 671 -2.79 -13.29 6.59
CA MET A 671 -3.30 -14.16 5.52
C MET A 671 -3.44 -15.63 5.95
N THR A 672 -2.56 -16.13 6.82
CA THR A 672 -2.67 -17.51 7.33
C THR A 672 -3.93 -17.70 8.17
N GLY A 673 -4.21 -16.73 9.05
CA GLY A 673 -5.40 -16.69 9.90
C GLY A 673 -6.67 -16.54 9.08
N TRP A 674 -6.64 -15.64 8.11
CA TRP A 674 -7.74 -15.38 7.21
C TRP A 674 -8.16 -16.63 6.42
N GLN A 675 -7.22 -17.35 5.81
CA GLN A 675 -7.53 -18.60 5.12
C GLN A 675 -8.13 -19.66 6.05
N LYS A 676 -7.73 -19.69 7.33
CA LYS A 676 -8.32 -20.60 8.31
C LYS A 676 -9.77 -20.24 8.62
N CYS A 677 -10.08 -18.94 8.76
CA CYS A 677 -11.46 -18.48 8.91
C CYS A 677 -12.32 -18.83 7.68
N LYS A 678 -11.79 -18.61 6.46
CA LYS A 678 -12.46 -19.04 5.22
C LYS A 678 -12.79 -20.53 5.25
N GLU A 679 -11.80 -21.35 5.58
CA GLU A 679 -11.96 -22.81 5.63
C GLU A 679 -13.08 -23.22 6.60
N LEU A 680 -13.09 -22.68 7.83
CA LEU A 680 -14.11 -22.99 8.82
C LEU A 680 -15.51 -22.57 8.37
N HIS A 681 -15.64 -21.36 7.83
CA HIS A 681 -16.91 -20.82 7.35
C HIS A 681 -17.48 -21.65 6.19
N PHE A 682 -16.67 -21.97 5.18
CA PHE A 682 -17.14 -22.75 4.04
C PHE A 682 -17.30 -24.24 4.32
N GLN A 683 -16.61 -24.80 5.31
CA GLN A 683 -16.92 -26.15 5.78
C GLN A 683 -18.33 -26.21 6.40
N LYS A 684 -18.71 -25.18 7.16
CA LYS A 684 -20.07 -25.04 7.72
C LYS A 684 -21.13 -24.85 6.63
N HIS A 685 -20.84 -24.04 5.61
CA HIS A 685 -21.79 -23.66 4.55
C HIS A 685 -21.45 -24.27 3.18
N SER A 686 -20.90 -25.49 3.18
CA SER A 686 -20.41 -26.14 1.95
C SER A 686 -21.49 -26.43 0.92
N GLU A 687 -22.76 -26.50 1.34
CA GLU A 687 -23.90 -26.74 0.45
C GLU A 687 -24.18 -25.58 -0.51
N SER A 688 -23.81 -24.35 -0.13
CA SER A 688 -24.03 -23.14 -0.94
C SER A 688 -22.74 -22.62 -1.59
N ALA A 689 -21.62 -23.34 -1.47
CA ALA A 689 -20.32 -22.92 -1.94
C ALA A 689 -19.67 -23.97 -2.85
N THR A 690 -18.72 -23.54 -3.68
CA THR A 690 -17.94 -24.44 -4.55
C THR A 690 -16.45 -24.28 -4.28
N HIS A 691 -15.69 -25.37 -4.31
CA HIS A 691 -14.25 -25.33 -4.09
C HIS A 691 -13.47 -25.45 -5.40
N HIS A 692 -12.57 -24.50 -5.66
CA HIS A 692 -11.62 -24.52 -6.77
C HIS A 692 -10.19 -24.84 -6.28
N SER A 693 -9.40 -25.60 -7.06
CA SER A 693 -8.11 -26.11 -6.60
C SER A 693 -7.01 -25.04 -6.41
N VAL A 694 -7.11 -23.90 -7.10
CA VAL A 694 -6.12 -22.81 -7.04
C VAL A 694 -6.62 -21.64 -6.21
N TYR A 695 -7.79 -21.12 -6.56
CA TYR A 695 -8.45 -19.98 -5.89
C TYR A 695 -9.34 -20.35 -4.70
N GLY A 696 -9.43 -21.62 -4.31
CA GLY A 696 -10.17 -22.06 -3.12
C GLY A 696 -11.68 -21.91 -3.22
N TRP A 697 -12.32 -21.69 -2.07
CA TRP A 697 -13.76 -21.58 -1.94
C TRP A 697 -14.35 -20.35 -2.64
N GLN A 698 -15.44 -20.57 -3.37
CA GLN A 698 -16.24 -19.58 -4.06
C GLN A 698 -17.65 -19.60 -3.46
N ALA A 699 -18.06 -18.49 -2.85
CA ALA A 699 -19.39 -18.34 -2.27
C ALA A 699 -20.47 -18.33 -3.35
N GLY A 700 -21.58 -19.03 -3.09
CA GLY A 700 -22.78 -18.93 -3.90
C GLY A 700 -23.73 -17.84 -3.39
N PRO A 701 -24.82 -17.54 -4.11
CA PRO A 701 -25.77 -16.48 -3.75
C PRO A 701 -26.49 -16.68 -2.41
N GLN A 702 -26.49 -17.90 -1.88
CA GLN A 702 -27.15 -18.27 -0.62
C GLN A 702 -26.16 -18.44 0.54
N THR A 703 -24.85 -18.27 0.31
CA THR A 703 -23.87 -18.37 1.40
C THR A 703 -24.10 -17.26 2.42
N PRO A 704 -24.26 -17.60 3.72
CA PRO A 704 -24.41 -16.59 4.77
C PRO A 704 -23.18 -15.70 4.89
N MET A 705 -23.34 -14.49 5.47
CA MET A 705 -22.19 -13.61 5.66
C MET A 705 -21.32 -14.08 6.82
N LEU A 706 -19.99 -14.04 6.63
CA LEU A 706 -19.01 -14.12 7.71
C LEU A 706 -18.78 -12.72 8.28
N ARG A 707 -19.11 -12.51 9.55
CA ARG A 707 -18.79 -11.30 10.31
C ARG A 707 -17.55 -11.59 11.15
N LEU A 708 -16.41 -11.04 10.74
CA LEU A 708 -15.11 -11.30 11.35
C LEU A 708 -14.66 -10.12 12.20
N LEU A 709 -14.37 -10.36 13.48
CA LEU A 709 -13.65 -9.41 14.32
C LEU A 709 -12.15 -9.72 14.28
N LEU A 710 -11.35 -8.83 13.67
CA LEU A 710 -9.89 -8.96 13.56
C LEU A 710 -9.20 -8.03 14.57
N LEU A 711 -8.35 -8.58 15.44
CA LEU A 711 -7.55 -7.83 16.42
C LEU A 711 -6.07 -7.82 16.03
N LEU A 712 -5.48 -6.63 15.94
CA LEU A 712 -4.08 -6.38 15.54
C LEU A 712 -3.40 -5.41 16.51
N ASP A 713 -2.09 -5.51 16.68
CA ASP A 713 -1.29 -4.50 17.39
C ASP A 713 -0.26 -3.74 16.54
N GLY A 714 -0.28 -4.01 15.23
CA GLY A 714 0.62 -3.44 14.26
C GLY A 714 0.34 -3.96 12.87
N GLU A 715 1.21 -3.57 11.95
CA GLU A 715 1.11 -3.92 10.54
C GLU A 715 1.54 -5.37 10.31
N ALA A 716 0.68 -6.15 9.66
CA ALA A 716 1.01 -7.51 9.24
C ALA A 716 1.84 -7.48 7.95
N THR A 717 2.84 -8.36 7.85
CA THR A 717 3.71 -8.47 6.65
C THR A 717 2.98 -8.86 5.36
N ASP A 718 1.72 -9.28 5.46
CA ASP A 718 0.85 -9.60 4.33
C ASP A 718 -0.51 -8.90 4.45
N MET A 719 -0.54 -7.70 5.02
CA MET A 719 -1.74 -6.88 5.12
C MET A 719 -2.28 -6.49 3.74
N ASP A 720 -1.41 -6.03 2.82
CA ASP A 720 -1.82 -5.67 1.46
C ASP A 720 -2.44 -6.87 0.70
N GLU A 721 -1.91 -8.08 0.90
CA GLU A 721 -2.49 -9.30 0.33
C GLU A 721 -3.89 -9.57 0.89
N PHE A 722 -4.08 -9.37 2.20
CA PHE A 722 -5.36 -9.53 2.86
C PHE A 722 -6.38 -8.52 2.36
N GLU A 723 -6.00 -7.26 2.27
CA GLU A 723 -6.87 -6.20 1.76
C GLU A 723 -7.23 -6.42 0.30
N LEU A 724 -6.26 -6.79 -0.55
CA LEU A 724 -6.49 -7.17 -1.94
C LEU A 724 -7.52 -8.29 -2.07
N ASP A 725 -7.43 -9.31 -1.23
CA ASP A 725 -8.36 -10.43 -1.22
C ASP A 725 -9.76 -9.97 -0.78
N LEU A 726 -9.87 -9.09 0.23
CA LEU A 726 -11.14 -8.54 0.71
C LEU A 726 -11.88 -7.68 -0.32
N LEU A 727 -11.18 -7.00 -1.23
CA LEU A 727 -11.81 -6.15 -2.25
C LEU A 727 -12.79 -6.91 -3.16
N GLY A 728 -12.61 -8.24 -3.32
CA GLY A 728 -13.41 -9.08 -4.20
C GLY A 728 -14.54 -9.86 -3.50
N LEU A 729 -14.70 -9.74 -2.19
CA LEU A 729 -15.60 -10.59 -1.42
C LEU A 729 -16.91 -9.86 -1.11
N SER A 730 -18.02 -10.56 -1.30
CA SER A 730 -19.38 -10.06 -1.00
C SER A 730 -20.07 -10.84 0.13
N TRP A 731 -19.34 -11.79 0.72
CA TRP A 731 -19.85 -12.73 1.72
C TRP A 731 -19.14 -12.56 3.07
N ALA A 732 -18.23 -11.60 3.20
CA ALA A 732 -17.50 -11.35 4.44
C ALA A 732 -17.55 -9.87 4.79
N HIS A 733 -17.82 -9.55 6.05
CA HIS A 733 -17.67 -8.23 6.65
C HIS A 733 -16.61 -8.32 7.75
N VAL A 734 -15.54 -7.54 7.64
CA VAL A 734 -14.41 -7.56 8.58
C VAL A 734 -14.39 -6.27 9.39
N THR A 735 -14.49 -6.39 10.72
CA THR A 735 -14.26 -5.29 11.64
C THR A 735 -12.85 -5.41 12.21
N ILE A 736 -11.97 -4.48 11.85
CA ILE A 736 -10.58 -4.43 12.27
C ILE A 736 -10.45 -3.55 13.50
N PHE A 737 -9.90 -4.12 14.57
CA PHE A 737 -9.48 -3.42 15.77
C PHE A 737 -7.97 -3.32 15.81
N LEU A 738 -7.43 -2.10 15.75
CA LEU A 738 -6.00 -1.84 15.85
C LEU A 738 -5.67 -1.23 17.21
N VAL A 739 -4.81 -1.91 17.97
CA VAL A 739 -4.31 -1.46 19.28
C VAL A 739 -2.92 -0.86 19.12
N GLY A 740 -2.78 0.38 19.54
CA GLY A 740 -1.56 1.16 19.38
C GLY A 740 -0.89 1.56 20.67
N VAL A 741 0.39 1.93 20.51
CA VAL A 741 1.10 2.62 21.57
C VAL A 741 0.75 4.11 21.59
N GLU A 742 0.52 4.67 22.78
CA GLU A 742 0.25 6.09 22.92
C GLU A 742 1.33 6.95 22.25
N GLY A 743 0.88 7.92 21.45
CA GLY A 743 1.79 8.88 20.83
C GLY A 743 2.76 8.26 19.83
N CYS A 744 2.37 7.17 19.16
CA CYS A 744 3.19 6.45 18.18
C CYS A 744 2.81 6.85 16.74
N PRO A 745 3.62 7.63 16.01
CA PRO A 745 3.33 7.99 14.62
C PRO A 745 3.20 6.78 13.69
N HIS A 746 3.94 5.70 13.95
CA HIS A 746 3.86 4.47 13.14
C HIS A 746 2.46 3.83 13.22
N HIS A 747 1.88 3.76 14.43
CA HIS A 747 0.51 3.28 14.64
C HIS A 747 -0.49 4.12 13.85
N HIS A 748 -0.39 5.46 13.95
CA HIS A 748 -1.31 6.37 13.27
C HIS A 748 -1.13 6.38 11.74
N ARG A 749 0.08 6.07 11.24
CA ARG A 749 0.31 5.85 9.80
C ARG A 749 -0.50 4.65 9.30
N HIS A 750 -0.41 3.52 10.01
CA HIS A 750 -1.16 2.31 9.69
C HIS A 750 -2.68 2.50 9.90
N ALA A 751 -3.09 3.21 10.95
CA ALA A 751 -4.50 3.56 11.16
C ALA A 751 -5.06 4.42 10.01
N ASN A 752 -4.28 5.38 9.50
CA ASN A 752 -4.68 6.17 8.32
C ASN A 752 -4.82 5.32 7.06
N GLU A 753 -4.01 4.27 6.91
CA GLU A 753 -4.15 3.31 5.82
C GLU A 753 -5.44 2.53 5.92
N LEU A 754 -5.66 1.81 7.02
CA LEU A 754 -6.88 1.05 7.27
C LEU A 754 -8.14 1.91 7.13
N GLN A 755 -8.10 3.17 7.59
CA GLN A 755 -9.17 4.13 7.39
C GLN A 755 -9.45 4.37 5.90
N ARG A 756 -8.42 4.64 5.07
CA ARG A 756 -8.60 4.82 3.62
C ARG A 756 -9.24 3.61 2.96
N ILE A 757 -8.88 2.40 3.37
CA ILE A 757 -9.44 1.16 2.82
C ILE A 757 -10.90 0.97 3.24
N SER A 758 -11.23 1.21 4.52
CA SER A 758 -12.60 1.14 5.02
C SER A 758 -13.55 2.11 4.29
N GLU A 759 -13.02 3.25 3.83
CA GLU A 759 -13.78 4.22 3.03
C GLU A 759 -13.99 3.78 1.57
N VAL A 760 -13.22 2.82 1.06
CA VAL A 760 -13.37 2.25 -0.30
C VAL A 760 -14.22 0.98 -0.26
N ASN A 761 -14.00 0.14 0.75
CA ASN A 761 -14.61 -1.17 0.87
C ASN A 761 -15.59 -1.18 2.04
N HIS A 762 -16.88 -1.11 1.74
CA HIS A 762 -17.95 -1.13 2.73
C HIS A 762 -18.00 -2.42 3.56
N HIS A 763 -17.35 -3.48 3.11
CA HIS A 763 -17.19 -4.72 3.85
C HIS A 763 -16.04 -4.69 4.87
N VAL A 764 -15.32 -3.57 4.99
CA VAL A 764 -14.25 -3.38 5.96
C VAL A 764 -14.60 -2.20 6.86
N SER A 765 -14.68 -2.49 8.15
CA SER A 765 -14.88 -1.51 9.21
C SER A 765 -13.62 -1.41 10.07
N PHE A 766 -13.34 -0.23 10.61
CA PHE A 766 -12.12 0.04 11.36
C PHE A 766 -12.41 0.75 12.68
N VAL A 767 -11.75 0.31 13.75
CA VAL A 767 -11.71 0.94 15.08
C VAL A 767 -10.25 1.03 15.53
N ASP A 768 -9.84 2.25 15.87
CA ASP A 768 -8.51 2.60 16.35
C ASP A 768 -8.55 2.81 17.87
N ALA A 769 -7.55 2.30 18.58
CA ALA A 769 -7.31 2.60 19.98
C ALA A 769 -5.81 2.77 20.25
N GLN A 770 -5.46 3.63 21.21
CA GLN A 770 -4.06 3.82 21.62
C GLN A 770 -3.89 3.97 23.14
N GLY A 771 -2.76 3.48 23.66
CA GLY A 771 -2.39 3.73 25.06
C GLY A 771 -3.34 3.10 26.08
N ASN A 772 -3.57 3.80 27.19
CA ASN A 772 -4.58 3.43 28.19
C ASN A 772 -5.97 3.65 27.60
N THR A 773 -6.48 2.62 26.96
CA THR A 773 -7.72 2.71 26.19
C THR A 773 -8.94 2.39 27.07
N PRO A 774 -10.03 3.17 27.00
CA PRO A 774 -11.31 2.81 27.59
C PRO A 774 -11.93 1.61 26.86
N GLU A 775 -11.97 0.45 27.52
CA GLU A 775 -12.38 -0.79 26.85
C GLU A 775 -13.87 -0.81 26.50
N ARG A 776 -14.71 -0.13 27.29
CA ARG A 776 -16.14 0.03 27.03
C ARG A 776 -16.40 0.82 25.74
N PHE A 777 -15.65 1.91 25.53
CA PHE A 777 -15.75 2.72 24.31
C PHE A 777 -15.41 1.89 23.07
N VAL A 778 -14.29 1.17 23.10
CA VAL A 778 -13.87 0.31 22.00
C VAL A 778 -14.92 -0.77 21.74
N THR A 779 -15.37 -1.47 22.77
CA THR A 779 -16.36 -2.53 22.64
C THR A 779 -17.65 -2.00 22.01
N HIS A 780 -18.11 -0.82 22.43
CA HIS A 780 -19.30 -0.20 21.86
C HIS A 780 -19.13 0.11 20.36
N GLU A 781 -18.00 0.71 19.97
CA GLU A 781 -17.73 1.02 18.55
C GLU A 781 -17.51 -0.24 17.68
N LEU A 782 -16.97 -1.32 18.26
CA LEU A 782 -16.86 -2.62 17.61
C LEU A 782 -18.23 -3.26 17.38
N LEU A 783 -19.11 -3.26 18.38
CA LEU A 783 -20.45 -3.83 18.27
C LEU A 783 -21.27 -3.12 17.19
N LYS A 784 -21.24 -1.78 17.12
CA LYS A 784 -21.95 -1.02 16.06
C LYS A 784 -21.57 -1.48 14.66
N ARG A 785 -20.27 -1.58 14.41
CA ARG A 785 -19.70 -2.00 13.12
C ARG A 785 -19.96 -3.46 12.84
N HIS A 786 -19.79 -4.32 13.83
CA HIS A 786 -19.99 -5.75 13.70
C HIS A 786 -21.45 -6.09 13.42
N LEU A 787 -22.38 -5.55 14.21
CA LEU A 787 -23.82 -5.79 14.06
C LEU A 787 -24.45 -5.01 12.88
N GLY A 788 -23.79 -3.96 12.40
CA GLY A 788 -24.24 -3.18 11.25
C GLY A 788 -25.37 -2.19 11.53
N TYR A 789 -25.55 -1.77 12.79
CA TYR A 789 -26.52 -0.73 13.17
C TYR A 789 -25.99 0.14 14.32
N GLU A 790 -26.56 1.34 14.48
CA GLU A 790 -26.19 2.24 15.58
C GLU A 790 -26.76 1.73 16.91
N ILE A 791 -25.88 1.45 17.86
CA ILE A 791 -26.23 1.02 19.21
C ILE A 791 -26.28 2.24 20.11
N SER A 792 -27.36 2.40 20.87
CA SER A 792 -27.45 3.48 21.86
C SER A 792 -26.66 3.14 23.12
N MET A 793 -26.22 4.15 23.88
CA MET A 793 -25.55 3.89 25.17
C MET A 793 -26.40 3.06 26.12
N GLN A 794 -27.72 3.27 26.14
CA GLN A 794 -28.65 2.51 26.98
C GLN A 794 -28.67 1.03 26.59
N GLU A 795 -28.73 0.74 25.30
CA GLU A 795 -28.69 -0.62 24.76
C GLU A 795 -27.33 -1.27 25.01
N PHE A 796 -26.23 -0.54 24.83
CA PHE A 796 -24.90 -1.03 25.15
C PHE A 796 -24.76 -1.40 26.63
N GLU A 797 -25.26 -0.57 27.54
CA GLU A 797 -25.30 -0.89 28.97
C GLU A 797 -26.15 -2.12 29.27
N ASP A 798 -27.27 -2.30 28.57
CA ASP A 798 -28.11 -3.50 28.70
C ASP A 798 -27.38 -4.75 28.19
N LEU A 799 -26.63 -4.66 27.07
CA LEU A 799 -25.79 -5.72 26.53
C LEU A 799 -24.56 -6.04 27.38
N GLU A 800 -24.11 -5.13 28.24
CA GLU A 800 -22.96 -5.36 29.11
C GLU A 800 -23.36 -6.05 30.43
N ARG A 801 -24.66 -6.12 30.76
CA ARG A 801 -25.12 -6.71 32.02
C ARG A 801 -24.85 -8.21 32.08
N LEU A 802 -24.07 -8.63 33.07
CA LEU A 802 -23.81 -10.06 33.30
C LEU A 802 -25.11 -10.88 33.31
N PRO A 803 -25.13 -12.09 32.71
CA PRO A 803 -26.22 -13.04 32.83
C PRO A 803 -26.76 -13.15 34.26
N GLU A 804 -28.09 -13.18 34.46
CA GLU A 804 -28.73 -13.21 35.79
C GLU A 804 -28.23 -14.32 36.74
N TYR A 805 -27.58 -15.37 36.22
CA TYR A 805 -27.00 -16.46 37.02
C TYR A 805 -25.60 -16.17 37.60
N SER A 806 -24.95 -15.06 37.21
CA SER A 806 -23.62 -14.66 37.67
C SER A 806 -23.63 -13.93 39.02
N ALA A 807 -24.80 -13.50 39.51
CA ALA A 807 -24.94 -12.85 40.82
C ALA A 807 -24.86 -13.81 42.00
N VAL A 808 -24.67 -15.11 41.74
CA VAL A 808 -24.56 -16.18 42.74
C VAL A 808 -23.33 -17.03 42.45
N ALA A 809 -22.14 -16.43 42.52
CA ALA A 809 -20.86 -17.14 42.60
C ALA A 809 -19.90 -16.40 43.54
#